data_AF-A0A6N7Y717-F1
#
_entry.id   AF-A0A6N7Y717-F1
#
_cell.length_a   1.000
_cell.length_b   1.000
_cell.length_c   1.000
_cell.angle_alpha   90.00
_cell.angle_beta   90.00
_cell.angle_gamma   90.00
#
_symmetry.space_group_name_H-M   'P 1'
#
loop_
_entity.id
_entity.type
_entity.pdbx_description
1 polymer ?
#
loop_
_entity_poly.entity_id
_entity_poly.type
_entity_poly.pdbx_seq_one_letter_code
_entity_poly.pdbx_strand_id
1 'polypeptide(L)'
;MAAVTATAAATVAARAGAPAARATAAAATATRTAAEAADPVPVTTFEHRLTTLDSGVRIVTEALPSVRSAALGFWIGTGSSGETHDEAGLSHLIEHMLFRGSSRYESLEIDQIFDGFGAELNAGTGKETTSVYTRVLDEHFGTAFDVMADMVWRPRFDAQELDAEREIVLEEIAMYEDDPQDKVFDVLGDAVFGDHPLGRAIIGRAEVVSGTPAEGLAAFHAGRYTPGNVVVAAAGAVDHDAIVELVRAAEGGVAAGGPVPSAPPVGAAEQRLRFHAKETEQYHLCLGTHGIARDDDRRYALRILDTILGGSSSSRLFVEVREKRGLAYSVSTFSSAYAHAGQFGLYVGTRPDNVEKALKVIGDELSRAIEDPATDAELQRAKENVKGRIGLSLESTTARMNRLGSAVLADMPLLSLDEIIERLDAVTVEDLRALAGELLDPARLSAAGVGGSEGDVPRRPRARLPEPGGGGVTAAADPIRVGVAGAAGRMGATVVAAVQGAPDMVLAGQADPALGVALEDILGDVDVVVDFTQPHTATANALACLRAGVHIVIGTSGFDLQPLVDHGRQEAANGVTPNALFCPNFAIGAVLMMQFAAEAAKHMVKAEIVELHHDKKLDAPSGTAARTAGMMAEATGGQAPPIHSVRLPGLVAHQEVLFGGVGETLTIRHDSLDRSSFMPGVLLAVRKVGGLTSSPVVGLEHVL
;
A
#
# COMPACT_ATOMS: atom_id res chain seq x y z
N MET A 1 -11.03 -3.39 -8.91
CA MET A 1 -10.77 -2.64 -7.66
C MET A 1 -12.05 -2.25 -6.87
N ALA A 2 -12.95 -3.20 -6.53
CA ALA A 2 -14.23 -2.85 -5.89
C ALA A 2 -14.64 -3.69 -4.65
N ALA A 3 -13.73 -4.51 -4.10
CA ALA A 3 -13.95 -5.23 -2.84
C ALA A 3 -12.97 -4.84 -1.69
N VAL A 4 -12.09 -3.85 -1.93
CA VAL A 4 -11.18 -3.29 -0.90
C VAL A 4 -11.61 -1.88 -0.46
N THR A 5 -12.55 -1.25 -1.16
CA THR A 5 -13.01 0.13 -0.94
C THR A 5 -14.19 0.27 0.03
N ALA A 6 -14.18 -0.47 1.14
CA ALA A 6 -15.03 -0.19 2.30
C ALA A 6 -14.24 0.16 3.58
N THR A 7 -12.91 0.25 3.51
CA THR A 7 -12.07 0.68 4.65
C THR A 7 -11.13 1.85 4.35
N ALA A 8 -11.28 2.53 3.21
CA ALA A 8 -10.37 3.61 2.78
C ALA A 8 -11.01 5.01 2.69
N ALA A 9 -12.04 5.30 3.51
CA ALA A 9 -12.65 6.63 3.59
C ALA A 9 -12.79 7.11 5.04
N ALA A 10 -11.66 7.33 5.73
CA ALA A 10 -11.59 8.18 6.93
C ALA A 10 -10.14 8.50 7.35
N THR A 11 -9.28 9.06 6.49
CA THR A 11 -8.02 9.66 6.99
C THR A 11 -7.47 10.79 6.13
N VAL A 12 -8.22 11.88 5.89
CA VAL A 12 -7.61 13.20 5.61
C VAL A 12 -8.56 14.31 6.08
N ALA A 13 -8.24 14.96 7.21
CA ALA A 13 -8.27 16.43 7.39
C ALA A 13 -8.17 16.84 8.88
N ALA A 14 -7.42 17.93 9.10
CA ALA A 14 -7.34 18.78 10.29
C ALA A 14 -6.37 18.38 11.44
N ARG A 15 -5.07 18.57 11.19
CA ARG A 15 -4.15 19.14 12.19
C ARG A 15 -4.11 20.65 12.00
N ALA A 16 -4.75 21.39 12.90
CA ALA A 16 -4.42 22.79 13.19
C ALA A 16 -4.12 22.87 14.70
N GLY A 17 -2.87 23.20 15.03
CA GLY A 17 -2.41 23.35 16.40
C GLY A 17 -2.84 24.69 17.01
N ALA A 18 -3.17 24.66 18.29
CA ALA A 18 -3.09 25.81 19.20
C ALA A 18 -2.90 25.31 20.65
N PRO A 19 -2.30 26.11 21.54
CA PRO A 19 -1.30 25.64 22.49
C PRO A 19 -1.84 25.18 23.85
N ALA A 20 -0.99 24.40 24.53
CA ALA A 20 -1.16 23.95 25.90
C ALA A 20 -1.25 25.12 26.89
N ALA A 21 -2.37 25.21 27.60
CA ALA A 21 -2.48 25.98 28.83
C ALA A 21 -2.49 25.00 30.02
N ARG A 22 -1.45 25.09 30.85
CA ARG A 22 -1.38 24.46 32.17
C ARG A 22 -2.54 24.98 33.03
N ALA A 23 -3.43 24.08 33.46
CA ALA A 23 -4.34 24.33 34.56
C ALA A 23 -4.00 23.37 35.71
N THR A 24 -3.67 23.97 36.85
CA THR A 24 -3.32 23.37 38.13
C THR A 24 -4.44 22.53 38.71
N ALA A 25 -4.08 21.35 39.24
CA ALA A 25 -4.97 20.49 40.01
C ALA A 25 -5.43 21.18 41.30
N ALA A 26 -6.75 21.33 41.47
CA ALA A 26 -7.38 21.58 42.76
C ALA A 26 -8.43 20.48 42.98
N ALA A 27 -8.22 19.73 44.05
CA ALA A 27 -9.12 18.67 44.49
C ALA A 27 -10.47 19.27 44.90
N ALA A 28 -11.54 18.87 44.21
CA ALA A 28 -12.91 19.12 44.63
C ALA A 28 -13.64 17.78 44.79
N THR A 29 -13.84 17.40 46.04
CA THR A 29 -14.66 16.27 46.47
C THR A 29 -16.12 16.56 46.10
N ALA A 30 -16.63 15.93 45.05
CA ALA A 30 -18.03 16.01 44.67
C ALA A 30 -18.76 14.70 45.03
N THR A 31 -19.68 14.84 45.97
CA THR A 31 -20.71 13.87 46.39
C THR A 31 -21.45 13.28 45.19
N ARG A 32 -21.47 11.94 45.08
CA ARG A 32 -22.35 11.20 44.17
C ARG A 32 -23.81 11.38 44.62
N THR A 33 -24.54 12.26 43.96
CA THR A 33 -26.00 12.18 43.89
C THR A 33 -26.37 11.03 42.96
N ALA A 34 -27.28 10.16 43.41
CA ALA A 34 -27.85 9.09 42.60
C ALA A 34 -28.53 9.73 41.37
N ALA A 35 -28.02 9.40 40.19
CA ALA A 35 -28.69 9.73 38.95
C ALA A 35 -30.00 8.92 38.89
N GLU A 36 -31.12 9.63 38.81
CA GLU A 36 -32.39 9.05 38.39
C GLU A 36 -32.18 8.31 37.07
N ALA A 37 -32.71 7.09 37.00
CA ALA A 37 -32.69 6.29 35.78
C ALA A 37 -33.34 7.12 34.66
N ALA A 38 -32.53 7.52 33.68
CA ALA A 38 -33.05 8.06 32.44
C ALA A 38 -34.01 7.03 31.84
N ASP A 39 -35.16 7.50 31.35
CA ASP A 39 -36.06 6.68 30.56
C ASP A 39 -35.25 5.93 29.49
N PRO A 40 -35.54 4.64 29.22
CA PRO A 40 -34.85 3.91 28.17
C PRO A 40 -35.02 4.70 26.87
N VAL A 41 -33.88 5.09 26.28
CA VAL A 41 -33.84 5.65 24.93
C VAL A 41 -34.62 4.67 24.04
N PRO A 42 -35.61 5.14 23.27
CA PRO A 42 -36.40 4.25 22.44
C PRO A 42 -35.46 3.43 21.56
N VAL A 43 -35.61 2.11 21.64
CA VAL A 43 -34.91 1.14 20.79
C VAL A 43 -35.04 1.63 19.36
N THR A 44 -33.93 2.06 18.75
CA THR A 44 -33.87 2.38 17.32
C THR A 44 -34.03 1.08 16.53
N THR A 45 -35.27 0.60 16.42
CA THR A 45 -35.61 -0.48 15.51
C THR A 45 -35.50 0.06 14.10
N PHE A 46 -34.47 -0.36 13.37
CA PHE A 46 -34.38 -0.13 11.94
C PHE A 46 -35.45 -0.96 11.25
N GLU A 47 -36.62 -0.36 11.03
CA GLU A 47 -37.71 -0.99 10.30
C GLU A 47 -37.34 -1.07 8.82
N HIS A 48 -37.08 -2.29 8.36
CA HIS A 48 -36.91 -2.61 6.97
C HIS A 48 -38.18 -3.30 6.45
N ARG A 49 -38.46 -3.13 5.16
CA ARG A 49 -39.55 -3.83 4.44
C ARG A 49 -38.93 -4.66 3.34
N LEU A 50 -39.36 -5.91 3.21
CA LEU A 50 -38.93 -6.85 2.17
C LEU A 50 -40.16 -7.36 1.41
N THR A 51 -40.13 -7.20 0.08
CA THR A 51 -41.13 -7.75 -0.84
C THR A 51 -40.43 -8.64 -1.86
N THR A 52 -41.01 -9.80 -2.16
CA THR A 52 -40.56 -10.67 -3.28
C THR A 52 -41.65 -10.64 -4.34
N LEU A 53 -41.27 -10.28 -5.57
CA LEU A 53 -42.18 -10.31 -6.72
C LEU A 53 -42.39 -11.74 -7.23
N ASP A 54 -43.46 -11.96 -8.00
CA ASP A 54 -43.74 -13.27 -8.63
C ASP A 54 -42.63 -13.71 -9.59
N SER A 55 -41.87 -12.75 -10.13
CA SER A 55 -40.69 -12.98 -10.97
C SER A 55 -39.51 -13.57 -10.20
N GLY A 56 -39.46 -13.38 -8.88
CA GLY A 56 -38.34 -13.72 -8.01
C GLY A 56 -37.47 -12.53 -7.57
N VAL A 57 -37.65 -11.32 -8.15
CA VAL A 57 -36.89 -10.14 -7.69
C VAL A 57 -37.27 -9.84 -6.24
N ARG A 58 -36.25 -9.62 -5.41
CA ARG A 58 -36.41 -9.26 -3.99
C ARG A 58 -36.10 -7.78 -3.81
N ILE A 59 -36.94 -7.09 -3.04
CA ILE A 59 -36.90 -5.64 -2.87
C ILE A 59 -36.85 -5.35 -1.40
N VAL A 60 -35.76 -4.75 -0.93
CA VAL A 60 -35.53 -4.43 0.48
C VAL A 60 -35.32 -2.94 0.66
N THR A 61 -36.07 -2.32 1.57
CA THR A 61 -35.97 -0.88 1.81
C THR A 61 -35.92 -0.54 3.28
N GLU A 62 -35.19 0.52 3.61
CA GLU A 62 -35.19 1.13 4.95
C GLU A 62 -35.45 2.64 4.85
N ALA A 63 -36.62 3.06 5.32
CA ALA A 63 -37.04 4.45 5.26
C ALA A 63 -36.42 5.26 6.41
N LEU A 64 -35.84 6.42 6.09
CA LEU A 64 -35.19 7.32 7.03
C LEU A 64 -35.81 8.72 6.89
N PRO A 65 -36.84 9.04 7.70
CA PRO A 65 -37.58 10.31 7.58
C PRO A 65 -36.74 11.58 7.81
N SER A 66 -35.56 11.45 8.43
CA SER A 66 -34.70 12.57 8.81
C SER A 66 -33.73 13.03 7.71
N VAL A 67 -33.65 12.32 6.58
CA VAL A 67 -32.74 12.65 5.47
C VAL A 67 -33.51 13.02 4.20
N ARG A 68 -32.86 13.73 3.27
CA ARG A 68 -33.41 14.10 1.95
C ARG A 68 -32.77 13.33 0.78
N SER A 69 -31.87 12.40 1.09
CA SER A 69 -31.19 11.57 0.09
C SER A 69 -31.67 10.14 0.16
N ALA A 70 -31.57 9.44 -0.95
CA ALA A 70 -31.86 8.03 -1.07
C ALA A 70 -30.67 7.33 -1.75
N ALA A 71 -30.15 6.29 -1.10
CA ALA A 71 -29.24 5.34 -1.72
C ALA A 71 -30.05 4.24 -2.39
N LEU A 72 -29.67 3.85 -3.59
CA LEU A 72 -30.29 2.81 -4.40
C LEU A 72 -29.20 1.88 -4.92
N GLY A 73 -29.44 0.57 -4.90
CA GLY A 73 -28.53 -0.40 -5.49
C GLY A 73 -29.22 -1.65 -6.01
N PHE A 74 -28.65 -2.21 -7.07
CA PHE A 74 -28.96 -3.53 -7.61
C PHE A 74 -27.83 -4.48 -7.23
N TRP A 75 -28.17 -5.58 -6.59
CA TRP A 75 -27.24 -6.62 -6.15
C TRP A 75 -27.54 -7.90 -6.92
N ILE A 76 -26.57 -8.38 -7.68
CA ILE A 76 -26.69 -9.53 -8.56
C ILE A 76 -25.86 -10.67 -7.98
N GLY A 77 -26.45 -11.86 -7.83
CA GLY A 77 -25.81 -13.07 -7.34
C GLY A 77 -24.89 -13.74 -8.37
N THR A 78 -23.96 -12.96 -8.92
CA THR A 78 -22.93 -13.42 -9.85
C THR A 78 -21.63 -12.71 -9.54
N GLY A 79 -20.50 -13.35 -9.80
CA GLY A 79 -19.17 -12.78 -9.63
C GLY A 79 -18.13 -13.77 -10.11
N SER A 80 -16.85 -13.47 -9.88
CA SER A 80 -15.74 -14.29 -10.42
C SER A 80 -15.75 -15.76 -9.99
N SER A 81 -16.33 -16.11 -8.84
CA SER A 81 -16.46 -17.51 -8.40
C SER A 81 -17.56 -18.27 -9.13
N GLY A 82 -18.50 -17.56 -9.76
CA GLY A 82 -19.53 -18.13 -10.61
C GLY A 82 -19.05 -18.44 -12.02
N GLU A 83 -17.86 -17.99 -12.40
CA GLU A 83 -17.28 -18.15 -13.74
C GLU A 83 -16.60 -19.52 -13.90
N THR A 84 -16.67 -20.08 -15.10
CA THR A 84 -15.78 -21.15 -15.52
C THR A 84 -14.39 -20.60 -15.85
N HIS A 85 -13.43 -21.49 -16.11
CA HIS A 85 -12.07 -21.09 -16.51
C HIS A 85 -12.05 -20.27 -17.81
N ASP A 86 -12.99 -20.52 -18.72
CA ASP A 86 -13.10 -19.86 -20.01
C ASP A 86 -14.05 -18.64 -19.97
N GLU A 87 -14.57 -18.33 -18.78
CA GLU A 87 -15.36 -17.13 -18.48
C GLU A 87 -14.65 -16.21 -17.46
N ALA A 88 -13.40 -16.50 -17.12
CA ALA A 88 -12.66 -15.79 -16.07
C ALA A 88 -12.46 -14.30 -16.43
N GLY A 89 -13.19 -13.42 -15.75
CA GLY A 89 -13.21 -11.96 -15.97
C GLY A 89 -14.50 -11.42 -16.58
N LEU A 90 -15.45 -12.27 -16.98
CA LEU A 90 -16.67 -11.79 -17.67
C LEU A 90 -17.60 -10.99 -16.76
N SER A 91 -17.68 -11.30 -15.47
CA SER A 91 -18.49 -10.51 -14.53
C SER A 91 -17.92 -9.09 -14.38
N HIS A 92 -16.59 -8.98 -14.32
CA HIS A 92 -15.90 -7.69 -14.27
C HIS A 92 -16.03 -6.92 -15.59
N LEU A 93 -15.88 -7.59 -16.73
CA LEU A 93 -16.10 -6.94 -18.03
C LEU A 93 -17.55 -6.46 -18.21
N ILE A 94 -18.54 -7.22 -17.73
CA ILE A 94 -19.93 -6.75 -17.73
C ILE A 94 -20.08 -5.52 -16.85
N GLU A 95 -19.48 -5.48 -15.66
CA GLU A 95 -19.50 -4.31 -14.78
C GLU A 95 -19.15 -3.03 -15.54
N HIS A 96 -18.08 -3.04 -16.35
CA HIS A 96 -17.71 -1.93 -17.24
C HIS A 96 -18.78 -1.63 -18.29
N MET A 97 -19.26 -2.68 -18.97
CA MET A 97 -20.24 -2.54 -20.04
C MET A 97 -21.60 -2.01 -19.56
N LEU A 98 -21.97 -2.16 -18.27
CA LEU A 98 -23.20 -1.58 -17.73
C LEU A 98 -23.23 -0.04 -17.84
N PHE A 99 -22.07 0.61 -17.96
CA PHE A 99 -21.92 2.07 -18.12
C PHE A 99 -21.79 2.50 -19.58
N ARG A 100 -21.62 1.56 -20.53
CA ARG A 100 -21.44 1.84 -21.96
C ARG A 100 -22.74 1.86 -22.75
N GLY A 101 -23.81 2.24 -22.06
CA GLY A 101 -25.13 2.41 -22.64
C GLY A 101 -26.03 1.19 -22.47
N SER A 102 -27.30 1.44 -22.74
CA SER A 102 -28.40 0.50 -22.55
C SER A 102 -29.35 0.55 -23.74
N SER A 103 -30.50 -0.12 -23.63
CA SER A 103 -31.52 -0.09 -24.68
C SER A 103 -32.11 1.30 -24.89
N ARG A 104 -32.13 2.14 -23.85
CA ARG A 104 -32.77 3.46 -23.85
C ARG A 104 -31.82 4.63 -23.68
N TYR A 105 -30.68 4.43 -23.01
CA TYR A 105 -29.75 5.51 -22.66
C TYR A 105 -28.39 5.27 -23.29
N GLU A 106 -27.83 6.31 -23.90
CA GLU A 106 -26.45 6.30 -24.40
C GLU A 106 -25.45 6.51 -23.24
N SER A 107 -24.19 6.07 -23.39
CA SER A 107 -23.18 6.17 -22.33
C SER A 107 -23.01 7.60 -21.78
N LEU A 108 -22.84 8.59 -22.67
CA LEU A 108 -22.72 9.99 -22.27
C LEU A 108 -23.99 10.54 -21.60
N GLU A 109 -25.17 10.04 -21.99
CA GLU A 109 -26.44 10.45 -21.38
C GLU A 109 -26.54 9.95 -19.94
N ILE A 110 -26.12 8.72 -19.67
CA ILE A 110 -26.04 8.17 -18.31
C ILE A 110 -25.15 9.09 -17.44
N ASP A 111 -23.94 9.39 -17.89
CA ASP A 111 -23.00 10.26 -17.16
C ASP A 111 -23.60 11.64 -16.88
N GLN A 112 -24.17 12.29 -17.91
CA GLN A 112 -24.77 13.62 -17.78
C GLN A 112 -25.95 13.67 -16.80
N ILE A 113 -26.75 12.59 -16.75
CA ILE A 113 -27.87 12.48 -15.81
C ILE A 113 -27.35 12.45 -14.37
N PHE A 114 -26.37 11.58 -14.06
CA PHE A 114 -25.87 11.43 -12.70
C PHE A 114 -25.01 12.62 -12.25
N ASP A 115 -24.19 13.19 -13.15
CA ASP A 115 -23.47 14.45 -12.90
C ASP A 115 -24.44 15.61 -12.64
N GLY A 116 -25.55 15.68 -13.39
CA GLY A 116 -26.60 16.67 -13.21
C GLY A 116 -27.28 16.59 -11.84
N PHE A 117 -27.31 15.40 -11.23
CA PHE A 117 -27.82 15.19 -9.86
C PHE A 117 -26.78 15.46 -8.78
N GLY A 118 -25.51 15.66 -9.15
CA GLY A 118 -24.38 15.64 -8.21
C GLY A 118 -24.25 14.29 -7.51
N ALA A 119 -24.66 13.21 -8.20
CA ALA A 119 -24.71 11.87 -7.67
C ALA A 119 -23.49 11.06 -8.11
N GLU A 120 -23.04 10.18 -7.23
CA GLU A 120 -22.02 9.19 -7.58
C GLU A 120 -22.74 7.91 -8.02
N LEU A 121 -22.51 7.49 -9.25
CA LEU A 121 -22.94 6.19 -9.77
C LEU A 121 -21.71 5.28 -9.82
N ASN A 122 -21.79 4.14 -9.14
CA ASN A 122 -20.68 3.21 -9.02
C ASN A 122 -21.16 1.77 -9.22
N ALA A 123 -20.20 0.89 -9.48
CA ALA A 123 -20.41 -0.54 -9.49
C ALA A 123 -19.24 -1.26 -8.82
N GLY A 124 -19.41 -2.56 -8.63
CA GLY A 124 -18.34 -3.40 -8.12
C GLY A 124 -18.62 -4.88 -8.26
N THR A 125 -17.59 -5.63 -8.66
CA THR A 125 -17.58 -7.08 -8.75
C THR A 125 -16.73 -7.69 -7.64
N GLY A 126 -17.31 -8.67 -6.96
CA GLY A 126 -16.69 -9.50 -5.94
C GLY A 126 -16.53 -10.95 -6.40
N LYS A 127 -16.31 -11.85 -5.44
CA LYS A 127 -16.26 -13.29 -5.70
C LYS A 127 -17.66 -13.84 -6.03
N GLU A 128 -18.69 -13.44 -5.30
CA GLU A 128 -20.04 -14.01 -5.42
C GLU A 128 -21.10 -13.00 -5.84
N THR A 129 -20.73 -11.71 -5.98
CA THR A 129 -21.69 -10.62 -6.17
C THR A 129 -21.17 -9.56 -7.14
N THR A 130 -22.05 -9.01 -7.97
CA THR A 130 -21.85 -7.78 -8.73
C THR A 130 -22.90 -6.79 -8.28
N SER A 131 -22.53 -5.53 -8.11
CA SER A 131 -23.44 -4.48 -7.65
C SER A 131 -23.34 -3.24 -8.50
N VAL A 132 -24.45 -2.53 -8.68
CA VAL A 132 -24.50 -1.18 -9.25
C VAL A 132 -25.32 -0.33 -8.31
N TYR A 133 -24.79 0.80 -7.87
CA TYR A 133 -25.44 1.63 -6.87
C TYR A 133 -25.19 3.12 -7.06
N THR A 134 -26.09 3.93 -6.51
CA THR A 134 -25.99 5.38 -6.50
C THR A 134 -26.55 5.97 -5.21
N ARG A 135 -26.27 7.26 -5.00
CA ARG A 135 -26.94 8.06 -3.98
C ARG A 135 -27.36 9.39 -4.58
N VAL A 136 -28.66 9.67 -4.52
CA VAL A 136 -29.32 10.84 -5.11
C VAL A 136 -30.18 11.57 -4.09
N LEU A 137 -30.63 12.78 -4.42
CA LEU A 137 -31.74 13.42 -3.70
C LEU A 137 -33.05 12.69 -3.98
N ASP A 138 -33.97 12.75 -3.02
CA ASP A 138 -35.30 12.10 -3.09
C ASP A 138 -36.07 12.42 -4.38
N GLU A 139 -36.03 13.68 -4.83
CA GLU A 139 -36.68 14.13 -6.06
C GLU A 139 -36.14 13.48 -7.34
N HIS A 140 -34.89 12.99 -7.33
CA HIS A 140 -34.25 12.36 -8.48
C HIS A 140 -34.32 10.83 -8.46
N PHE A 141 -34.86 10.23 -7.39
CA PHE A 141 -34.89 8.78 -7.19
C PHE A 141 -35.56 8.04 -8.35
N GLY A 142 -36.71 8.51 -8.83
CA GLY A 142 -37.45 7.86 -9.91
C GLY A 142 -36.64 7.79 -11.21
N THR A 143 -35.96 8.88 -11.59
CA THR A 143 -35.11 8.92 -12.78
C THR A 143 -33.86 8.05 -12.60
N ALA A 144 -33.21 8.11 -11.44
CA ALA A 144 -32.05 7.28 -11.15
C ALA A 144 -32.39 5.78 -11.21
N PHE A 145 -33.53 5.39 -10.66
CA PHE A 145 -34.03 4.03 -10.75
C PHE A 145 -34.26 3.59 -12.19
N ASP A 146 -34.93 4.41 -12.99
CA ASP A 146 -35.27 4.10 -14.39
C ASP A 146 -34.01 3.89 -15.24
N VAL A 147 -32.99 4.74 -15.08
CA VAL A 147 -31.70 4.61 -15.78
C VAL A 147 -30.96 3.35 -15.32
N MET A 148 -30.79 3.15 -14.00
CA MET A 148 -30.09 1.98 -13.46
C MET A 148 -30.78 0.66 -13.81
N ALA A 149 -32.11 0.64 -13.83
CA ALA A 149 -32.85 -0.55 -14.22
C ALA A 149 -32.61 -0.90 -15.69
N ASP A 150 -32.55 0.09 -16.60
CA ASP A 150 -32.24 -0.18 -18.01
C ASP A 150 -30.78 -0.64 -18.18
N MET A 151 -29.83 -0.05 -17.44
CA MET A 151 -28.43 -0.51 -17.41
C MET A 151 -28.35 -1.99 -16.99
N VAL A 152 -29.03 -2.39 -15.92
CA VAL A 152 -28.92 -3.73 -15.35
C VAL A 152 -29.65 -4.77 -16.21
N TRP A 153 -30.87 -4.48 -16.65
CA TRP A 153 -31.71 -5.46 -17.36
C TRP A 153 -31.46 -5.51 -18.86
N ARG A 154 -31.05 -4.39 -19.46
CA ARG A 154 -30.93 -4.24 -20.91
C ARG A 154 -29.65 -3.47 -21.30
N PRO A 155 -28.47 -3.87 -20.81
CA PRO A 155 -27.23 -3.25 -21.23
C PRO A 155 -27.00 -3.47 -22.72
N ARG A 156 -26.33 -2.50 -23.35
CA ARG A 156 -25.90 -2.62 -24.74
C ARG A 156 -24.50 -3.22 -24.78
N PHE A 157 -24.34 -4.33 -25.49
CA PHE A 157 -23.02 -4.90 -25.80
C PHE A 157 -22.61 -4.51 -27.22
N ASP A 158 -22.51 -3.20 -27.47
CA ASP A 158 -22.03 -2.69 -28.76
C ASP A 158 -20.57 -3.13 -28.96
N ALA A 159 -20.24 -3.60 -30.17
CA ALA A 159 -18.93 -4.15 -30.45
C ALA A 159 -17.81 -3.10 -30.35
N GLN A 160 -18.08 -1.85 -30.75
CA GLN A 160 -17.09 -0.78 -30.69
C GLN A 160 -16.83 -0.34 -29.25
N GLU A 161 -17.88 -0.21 -28.44
CA GLU A 161 -17.76 0.08 -27.02
C GLU A 161 -17.05 -1.06 -26.26
N LEU A 162 -17.37 -2.32 -26.60
CA LEU A 162 -16.70 -3.48 -26.02
C LEU A 162 -15.22 -3.53 -26.35
N ASP A 163 -14.84 -3.24 -27.60
CA ASP A 163 -13.44 -3.19 -28.01
C ASP A 163 -12.68 -2.08 -27.25
N ALA A 164 -13.31 -0.92 -27.02
CA ALA A 164 -12.71 0.15 -26.25
C ALA A 164 -12.55 -0.21 -24.76
N GLU A 165 -13.58 -0.78 -24.13
CA GLU A 165 -13.50 -1.21 -22.73
C GLU A 165 -12.54 -2.36 -22.51
N ARG A 166 -12.41 -3.27 -23.48
CA ARG A 166 -11.44 -4.35 -23.40
C ARG A 166 -10.01 -3.83 -23.23
N GLU A 167 -9.62 -2.81 -23.97
CA GLU A 167 -8.28 -2.21 -23.82
C GLU A 167 -8.09 -1.60 -22.42
N ILE A 168 -9.13 -0.97 -21.87
CA ILE A 168 -9.09 -0.42 -20.50
C ILE A 168 -8.95 -1.53 -19.45
N VAL A 169 -9.71 -2.62 -19.58
CA VAL A 169 -9.63 -3.75 -18.65
C VAL A 169 -8.29 -4.48 -18.78
N LEU A 170 -7.73 -4.60 -19.99
CA LEU A 170 -6.41 -5.17 -20.20
C LEU A 170 -5.30 -4.32 -19.56
N GLU A 171 -5.41 -2.99 -19.63
CA GLU A 171 -4.52 -2.09 -18.92
C GLU A 171 -4.70 -2.22 -17.40
N GLU A 172 -5.93 -2.34 -16.89
CA GLU A 172 -6.17 -2.60 -15.46
C GLU A 172 -5.50 -3.92 -15.03
N ILE A 173 -5.61 -4.99 -15.83
CA ILE A 173 -4.91 -6.27 -15.57
C ILE A 173 -3.40 -6.04 -15.48
N ALA A 174 -2.82 -5.32 -16.44
CA ALA A 174 -1.38 -5.01 -16.42
C ALA A 174 -0.99 -4.20 -15.18
N MET A 175 -1.79 -3.19 -14.81
CA MET A 175 -1.59 -2.40 -13.59
C MET A 175 -1.62 -3.26 -12.32
N TYR A 176 -2.54 -4.22 -12.21
CA TYR A 176 -2.57 -5.17 -11.09
C TYR A 176 -1.38 -6.12 -11.07
N GLU A 177 -0.90 -6.56 -12.24
CA GLU A 177 0.33 -7.35 -12.33
C GLU A 177 1.56 -6.53 -11.94
N ASP A 178 1.49 -5.21 -12.12
CA ASP A 178 2.50 -4.23 -11.72
C ASP A 178 2.37 -3.69 -10.30
N ASP A 179 1.33 -4.07 -9.55
CA ASP A 179 1.18 -3.76 -8.12
C ASP A 179 1.44 -5.01 -7.24
N PRO A 180 2.67 -5.17 -6.69
CA PRO A 180 3.01 -6.28 -5.80
C PRO A 180 2.15 -6.39 -4.53
N GLN A 181 1.68 -5.24 -4.02
CA GLN A 181 0.89 -5.18 -2.79
C GLN A 181 -0.50 -5.77 -3.00
N ASP A 182 -1.09 -5.55 -4.17
CA ASP A 182 -2.40 -6.13 -4.50
C ASP A 182 -2.25 -7.55 -5.07
N LYS A 183 -1.22 -7.79 -5.90
CA LYS A 183 -0.96 -9.10 -6.52
C LYS A 183 -0.79 -10.22 -5.50
N VAL A 184 -0.19 -9.95 -4.33
CA VAL A 184 0.04 -10.97 -3.30
C VAL A 184 -1.27 -11.61 -2.80
N PHE A 185 -2.40 -10.88 -2.83
CA PHE A 185 -3.69 -11.43 -2.41
C PHE A 185 -4.25 -12.45 -3.40
N ASP A 186 -4.04 -12.25 -4.70
CA ASP A 186 -4.38 -13.25 -5.72
C ASP A 186 -3.47 -14.48 -5.61
N VAL A 187 -2.17 -14.27 -5.40
CA VAL A 187 -1.21 -15.36 -5.15
C VAL A 187 -1.60 -16.16 -3.90
N LEU A 188 -2.12 -15.49 -2.87
CA LEU A 188 -2.67 -16.16 -1.69
C LEU A 188 -3.99 -16.88 -1.98
N GLY A 189 -4.87 -16.29 -2.78
CA GLY A 189 -6.10 -16.92 -3.25
C GLY A 189 -5.81 -18.30 -3.87
N ASP A 190 -4.85 -18.35 -4.80
CA ASP A 190 -4.37 -19.61 -5.39
C ASP A 190 -3.74 -20.55 -4.34
N ALA A 191 -2.92 -20.03 -3.42
CA ALA A 191 -2.32 -20.87 -2.37
C ALA A 191 -3.38 -21.51 -1.44
N VAL A 192 -4.43 -20.76 -1.09
CA VAL A 192 -5.47 -21.18 -0.14
C VAL A 192 -6.51 -22.09 -0.80
N PHE A 193 -6.96 -21.73 -2.01
CA PHE A 193 -8.08 -22.41 -2.67
C PHE A 193 -7.67 -23.34 -3.82
N GLY A 194 -6.43 -23.27 -4.31
CA GLY A 194 -5.97 -24.02 -5.48
C GLY A 194 -6.85 -23.74 -6.70
N ASP A 195 -7.22 -24.80 -7.43
CA ASP A 195 -8.03 -24.71 -8.66
C ASP A 195 -9.50 -24.29 -8.43
N HIS A 196 -9.93 -24.15 -7.18
CA HIS A 196 -11.29 -23.77 -6.83
C HIS A 196 -11.60 -22.33 -7.31
N PRO A 197 -12.80 -22.02 -7.83
CA PRO A 197 -13.14 -20.70 -8.37
C PRO A 197 -12.87 -19.51 -7.44
N LEU A 198 -13.03 -19.70 -6.11
CA LEU A 198 -12.70 -18.67 -5.12
C LEU A 198 -11.22 -18.22 -5.15
N GLY A 199 -10.30 -19.06 -5.63
CA GLY A 199 -8.88 -18.73 -5.77
C GLY A 199 -8.53 -17.84 -6.95
N ARG A 200 -9.42 -17.67 -7.94
CA ARG A 200 -9.14 -16.93 -9.18
C ARG A 200 -9.23 -15.43 -8.98
N ALA A 201 -8.38 -14.65 -9.66
CA ALA A 201 -8.44 -13.20 -9.64
C ALA A 201 -9.80 -12.70 -10.15
N ILE A 202 -10.34 -11.66 -9.52
CA ILE A 202 -11.65 -11.08 -9.91
C ILE A 202 -11.56 -10.46 -11.30
N ILE A 203 -10.44 -9.81 -11.59
CA ILE A 203 -10.19 -9.12 -12.86
C ILE A 203 -10.09 -10.09 -14.06
N GLY A 204 -9.91 -11.38 -13.78
CA GLY A 204 -9.95 -12.44 -14.77
C GLY A 204 -8.64 -12.68 -15.50
N ARG A 205 -8.75 -13.26 -16.70
CA ARG A 205 -7.63 -13.64 -17.55
C ARG A 205 -7.59 -12.78 -18.80
N ALA A 206 -6.41 -12.22 -19.12
CA ALA A 206 -6.22 -11.40 -20.31
C ALA A 206 -6.66 -12.11 -21.60
N GLU A 207 -6.40 -13.42 -21.73
CA GLU A 207 -6.83 -14.18 -22.91
C GLU A 207 -8.35 -14.28 -23.06
N VAL A 208 -9.09 -14.38 -21.94
CA VAL A 208 -10.56 -14.49 -21.95
C VAL A 208 -11.17 -13.11 -22.25
N VAL A 209 -10.70 -12.08 -21.55
CA VAL A 209 -11.15 -10.69 -21.74
C VAL A 209 -10.90 -10.23 -23.18
N SER A 210 -9.71 -10.54 -23.72
CA SER A 210 -9.35 -10.15 -25.07
C SER A 210 -10.14 -10.88 -26.17
N GLY A 211 -10.52 -12.15 -25.93
CA GLY A 211 -11.11 -13.01 -26.95
C GLY A 211 -12.64 -13.13 -26.93
N THR A 212 -13.32 -12.67 -25.88
CA THR A 212 -14.77 -12.87 -25.75
C THR A 212 -15.57 -11.94 -26.68
N PRO A 213 -16.41 -12.48 -27.59
CA PRO A 213 -17.24 -11.67 -28.48
C PRO A 213 -18.47 -11.09 -27.76
N ALA A 214 -19.06 -10.03 -28.32
CA ALA A 214 -20.22 -9.35 -27.75
C ALA A 214 -21.41 -10.30 -27.51
N GLU A 215 -21.67 -11.24 -28.42
CA GLU A 215 -22.74 -12.23 -28.26
C GLU A 215 -22.48 -13.19 -27.10
N GLY A 216 -21.21 -13.52 -26.84
CA GLY A 216 -20.80 -14.33 -25.70
C GLY A 216 -21.02 -13.60 -24.38
N LEU A 217 -20.66 -12.32 -24.33
CA LEU A 217 -20.89 -11.47 -23.17
C LEU A 217 -22.39 -11.27 -22.89
N ALA A 218 -23.18 -11.04 -23.94
CA ALA A 218 -24.63 -10.93 -23.85
C ALA A 218 -25.29 -12.24 -23.37
N ALA A 219 -24.80 -13.40 -23.84
CA ALA A 219 -25.27 -14.70 -23.38
C ALA A 219 -24.93 -14.94 -21.90
N PHE A 220 -23.73 -14.55 -21.46
CA PHE A 220 -23.34 -14.63 -20.05
C PHE A 220 -24.22 -13.72 -19.19
N HIS A 221 -24.44 -12.46 -19.60
CA HIS A 221 -25.36 -11.54 -18.92
C HIS A 221 -26.76 -12.13 -18.79
N ALA A 222 -27.36 -12.59 -19.89
CA ALA A 222 -28.71 -13.16 -19.89
C ALA A 222 -28.84 -14.40 -18.98
N GLY A 223 -27.77 -15.19 -18.82
CA GLY A 223 -27.74 -16.34 -17.93
C GLY A 223 -27.57 -16.00 -16.44
N ARG A 224 -27.12 -14.80 -16.10
CA ARG A 224 -26.76 -14.39 -14.73
C ARG A 224 -27.64 -13.30 -14.14
N TYR A 225 -28.12 -12.38 -14.98
CA TYR A 225 -28.95 -11.24 -14.62
C TYR A 225 -30.42 -11.63 -14.74
N THR A 226 -30.83 -12.64 -13.96
CA THR A 226 -32.21 -13.14 -13.91
C THR A 226 -32.96 -12.55 -12.71
N PRO A 227 -34.29 -12.37 -12.80
CA PRO A 227 -35.13 -11.88 -11.70
C PRO A 227 -34.84 -12.51 -10.33
N GLY A 228 -34.80 -13.85 -10.23
CA GLY A 228 -34.51 -14.56 -8.98
C GLY A 228 -33.09 -14.42 -8.44
N ASN A 229 -32.19 -13.83 -9.22
CA ASN A 229 -30.79 -13.58 -8.85
C ASN A 229 -30.49 -12.11 -8.55
N VAL A 230 -31.51 -11.24 -8.54
CA VAL A 230 -31.36 -9.79 -8.31
C VAL A 230 -32.09 -9.35 -7.04
N VAL A 231 -31.40 -8.53 -6.24
CA VAL A 231 -31.98 -7.80 -5.11
C VAL A 231 -31.89 -6.31 -5.38
N VAL A 232 -33.02 -5.61 -5.28
CA VAL A 232 -33.06 -4.15 -5.28
C VAL A 232 -33.09 -3.67 -3.83
N ALA A 233 -32.08 -2.89 -3.44
CA ALA A 233 -31.95 -2.35 -2.10
C ALA A 233 -32.02 -0.83 -2.11
N ALA A 234 -32.75 -0.23 -1.17
CA ALA A 234 -32.77 1.22 -1.01
C ALA A 234 -32.81 1.66 0.46
N ALA A 235 -32.15 2.76 0.79
CA ALA A 235 -32.21 3.35 2.13
C ALA A 235 -32.14 4.87 2.08
N GLY A 236 -32.95 5.55 2.90
CA GLY A 236 -33.04 7.01 2.90
C GLY A 236 -34.47 7.53 2.83
N ALA A 237 -34.67 8.65 2.14
CA ALA A 237 -35.98 9.20 1.82
C ALA A 237 -36.67 8.37 0.72
N VAL A 238 -37.17 7.20 1.10
CA VAL A 238 -37.73 6.20 0.18
C VAL A 238 -39.13 5.74 0.61
N ASP A 239 -39.97 5.43 -0.37
CA ASP A 239 -41.26 4.77 -0.18
C ASP A 239 -41.18 3.35 -0.76
N HIS A 240 -41.44 2.34 0.08
CA HIS A 240 -41.30 0.94 -0.32
C HIS A 240 -42.28 0.55 -1.42
N ASP A 241 -43.55 0.95 -1.30
CA ASP A 241 -44.59 0.51 -2.22
C ASP A 241 -44.41 1.16 -3.59
N ALA A 242 -43.95 2.41 -3.63
CA ALA A 242 -43.55 3.08 -4.87
C ALA A 242 -42.36 2.36 -5.55
N ILE A 243 -41.35 1.93 -4.79
CA ILE A 243 -40.22 1.16 -5.33
C ILE A 243 -40.68 -0.18 -5.87
N VAL A 244 -41.59 -0.87 -5.18
CA VAL A 244 -42.17 -2.13 -5.65
C VAL A 244 -42.82 -1.98 -7.01
N GLU A 245 -43.59 -0.92 -7.23
CA GLU A 245 -44.23 -0.66 -8.52
C GLU A 245 -43.21 -0.28 -9.61
N LEU A 246 -42.17 0.48 -9.27
CA LEU A 246 -41.06 0.79 -10.19
C LEU A 246 -40.34 -0.48 -10.65
N VAL A 247 -40.02 -1.40 -9.73
CA VAL A 247 -39.37 -2.68 -10.05
C VAL A 247 -40.26 -3.56 -10.90
N ARG A 248 -41.56 -3.68 -10.54
CA ARG A 248 -42.54 -4.45 -11.31
C ARG A 248 -42.67 -3.94 -12.76
N ALA A 249 -42.60 -2.62 -12.97
CA ALA A 249 -42.63 -2.03 -14.30
C ALA A 249 -41.33 -2.29 -15.08
N ALA A 250 -40.17 -2.16 -14.43
CA ALA A 250 -38.87 -2.28 -15.07
C ALA A 250 -38.50 -3.72 -15.48
N GLU A 251 -38.87 -4.71 -14.67
CA GLU A 251 -38.62 -6.13 -15.00
C GLU A 251 -39.53 -6.67 -16.11
N GLY A 252 -40.51 -5.88 -16.56
CA GLY A 252 -41.47 -6.27 -17.59
C GLY A 252 -40.75 -6.76 -18.86
N GLY A 253 -40.99 -8.02 -19.21
CA GLY A 253 -40.41 -8.68 -20.39
C GLY A 253 -39.04 -9.32 -20.18
N VAL A 254 -38.45 -9.25 -18.97
CA VAL A 254 -37.27 -10.05 -18.61
C VAL A 254 -37.69 -11.51 -18.42
N ALA A 255 -36.93 -12.44 -18.98
CA ALA A 255 -37.22 -13.86 -18.81
C ALA A 255 -37.14 -14.25 -17.33
N ALA A 256 -38.19 -14.91 -16.83
CA ALA A 256 -38.14 -15.48 -15.49
C ALA A 256 -36.98 -16.46 -15.38
N GLY A 257 -36.27 -16.41 -14.26
CA GLY A 257 -35.12 -17.28 -14.00
C GLY A 257 -34.89 -17.37 -12.50
N GLY A 258 -34.56 -18.58 -12.04
CA GLY A 258 -34.23 -18.82 -10.64
C GLY A 258 -32.85 -18.31 -10.24
N PRO A 259 -32.47 -18.52 -8.97
CA PRO A 259 -31.12 -18.22 -8.49
C PRO A 259 -30.07 -18.95 -9.33
N VAL A 260 -28.95 -18.29 -9.58
CA VAL A 260 -27.79 -18.90 -10.23
C VAL A 260 -27.05 -19.76 -9.20
N PRO A 261 -26.63 -20.99 -9.53
CA PRO A 261 -25.89 -21.84 -8.60
C PRO A 261 -24.62 -21.15 -8.09
N SER A 262 -24.36 -21.28 -6.78
CA SER A 262 -23.11 -20.85 -6.17
C SER A 262 -21.92 -21.70 -6.64
N ALA A 263 -20.71 -21.21 -6.38
CA ALA A 263 -19.50 -22.04 -6.50
C ALA A 263 -19.66 -23.36 -5.73
N PRO A 264 -18.99 -24.45 -6.17
CA PRO A 264 -19.03 -25.72 -5.45
C PRO A 264 -18.48 -25.58 -4.02
N PRO A 265 -18.78 -26.52 -3.12
CA PRO A 265 -18.16 -26.54 -1.80
C PRO A 265 -16.63 -26.65 -1.89
N VAL A 266 -15.92 -25.95 -1.01
CA VAL A 266 -14.46 -26.01 -0.93
C VAL A 266 -14.03 -27.34 -0.30
N GLY A 267 -12.98 -27.95 -0.87
CA GLY A 267 -12.36 -29.16 -0.30
C GLY A 267 -11.60 -28.89 1.00
N ALA A 268 -10.90 -29.91 1.51
CA ALA A 268 -10.07 -29.76 2.71
C ALA A 268 -8.94 -28.74 2.47
N ALA A 269 -8.59 -28.01 3.53
CA ALA A 269 -7.44 -27.10 3.52
C ALA A 269 -6.14 -27.89 3.30
N GLU A 270 -5.35 -27.46 2.32
CA GLU A 270 -4.00 -27.97 2.07
C GLU A 270 -3.01 -26.82 2.16
N GLN A 271 -1.86 -27.07 2.80
CA GLN A 271 -0.79 -26.08 2.86
C GLN A 271 -0.10 -25.97 1.51
N ARG A 272 -0.13 -24.77 0.93
CA ARG A 272 0.62 -24.46 -0.28
C ARG A 272 1.48 -23.22 -0.05
N LEU A 273 2.63 -23.23 -0.69
CA LEU A 273 3.48 -22.06 -0.81
C LEU A 273 3.45 -21.62 -2.28
N ARG A 274 3.22 -20.33 -2.48
CA ARG A 274 3.26 -19.67 -3.78
C ARG A 274 4.16 -18.45 -3.68
N PHE A 275 4.94 -18.23 -4.72
CA PHE A 275 5.81 -17.07 -4.81
C PHE A 275 5.76 -16.54 -6.24
N HIS A 276 5.61 -15.23 -6.37
CA HIS A 276 5.65 -14.53 -7.64
C HIS A 276 6.89 -13.63 -7.64
N ALA A 277 7.88 -14.00 -8.45
CA ALA A 277 9.11 -13.23 -8.57
C ALA A 277 8.86 -11.95 -9.35
N LYS A 278 9.18 -10.81 -8.74
CA LYS A 278 9.08 -9.48 -9.34
C LYS A 278 10.11 -8.56 -8.71
N GLU A 279 10.85 -7.82 -9.52
CA GLU A 279 11.83 -6.84 -9.02
C GLU A 279 11.12 -5.72 -8.28
N THR A 280 11.27 -5.68 -6.95
CA THR A 280 10.60 -4.73 -6.06
C THR A 280 11.51 -4.36 -4.89
N GLU A 281 11.35 -3.15 -4.36
CA GLU A 281 12.09 -2.68 -3.17
C GLU A 281 11.61 -3.33 -1.85
N GLN A 282 10.40 -3.89 -1.87
CA GLN A 282 9.76 -4.54 -0.73
C GLN A 282 9.28 -5.94 -1.10
N TYR A 283 9.32 -6.84 -0.11
CA TYR A 283 8.61 -8.10 -0.12
C TYR A 283 7.20 -7.90 0.43
N HIS A 284 6.22 -8.39 -0.31
CA HIS A 284 4.82 -8.44 0.09
C HIS A 284 4.49 -9.89 0.39
N LEU A 285 4.12 -10.18 1.63
CA LEU A 285 3.94 -11.54 2.13
C LEU A 285 2.56 -11.68 2.76
N CYS A 286 1.91 -12.81 2.46
CA CYS A 286 0.67 -13.21 3.11
C CYS A 286 0.78 -14.60 3.71
N LEU A 287 0.17 -14.78 4.88
CA LEU A 287 -0.14 -16.10 5.44
C LEU A 287 -1.65 -16.21 5.55
N GLY A 288 -2.25 -17.32 5.14
CA GLY A 288 -3.69 -17.46 5.18
C GLY A 288 -4.18 -18.90 5.05
N THR A 289 -5.44 -19.11 5.39
CA THR A 289 -6.13 -20.41 5.39
C THR A 289 -7.58 -20.21 4.96
N HIS A 290 -8.32 -21.30 4.81
CA HIS A 290 -9.78 -21.25 4.81
C HIS A 290 -10.26 -20.57 6.09
N GLY A 291 -11.08 -19.54 5.92
CA GLY A 291 -11.87 -18.90 6.96
C GLY A 291 -13.22 -19.60 7.14
N ILE A 292 -14.13 -18.92 7.84
CA ILE A 292 -15.48 -19.43 8.11
C ILE A 292 -16.48 -19.01 7.02
N ALA A 293 -17.55 -19.80 6.87
CA ALA A 293 -18.66 -19.46 5.99
C ALA A 293 -19.40 -18.20 6.49
N ARG A 294 -20.11 -17.53 5.57
CA ARG A 294 -20.85 -16.28 5.84
C ARG A 294 -21.92 -16.44 6.94
N ASP A 295 -22.61 -17.56 6.95
CA ASP A 295 -23.70 -17.88 7.88
C ASP A 295 -23.21 -18.43 9.23
N ASP A 296 -21.92 -18.69 9.38
CA ASP A 296 -21.32 -19.15 10.63
C ASP A 296 -21.42 -18.05 11.71
N ASP A 297 -22.06 -18.35 12.83
CA ASP A 297 -22.23 -17.40 13.94
C ASP A 297 -20.92 -17.04 14.64
N ARG A 298 -19.84 -17.82 14.43
CA ARG A 298 -18.49 -17.45 14.91
C ARG A 298 -17.95 -16.18 14.23
N ARG A 299 -18.63 -15.64 13.20
CA ARG A 299 -18.29 -14.34 12.57
C ARG A 299 -18.21 -13.17 13.55
N TYR A 300 -18.97 -13.18 14.65
CA TYR A 300 -18.85 -12.13 15.68
C TYR A 300 -17.53 -12.25 16.44
N ALA A 301 -17.13 -13.48 16.82
CA ALA A 301 -15.83 -13.76 17.41
C ALA A 301 -14.69 -13.43 16.44
N LEU A 302 -14.84 -13.74 15.15
CA LEU A 302 -13.85 -13.41 14.12
C LEU A 302 -13.58 -11.91 14.02
N ARG A 303 -14.63 -11.07 14.03
CA ARG A 303 -14.47 -9.60 13.98
C ARG A 303 -13.72 -9.04 15.18
N ILE A 304 -13.95 -9.62 16.36
CA ILE A 304 -13.25 -9.25 17.59
C ILE A 304 -11.79 -9.71 17.53
N LEU A 305 -11.55 -10.96 17.12
CA LEU A 305 -10.20 -11.52 16.95
C LEU A 305 -9.38 -10.70 15.95
N ASP A 306 -9.96 -10.35 14.80
CA ASP A 306 -9.36 -9.48 13.79
C ASP A 306 -8.95 -8.13 14.39
N THR A 307 -9.84 -7.48 15.14
CA THR A 307 -9.57 -6.18 15.78
C THR A 307 -8.40 -6.24 16.78
N ILE A 308 -8.27 -7.35 17.52
CA ILE A 308 -7.19 -7.58 18.49
C ILE A 308 -5.87 -7.85 17.77
N LEU A 309 -5.90 -8.67 16.71
CA LEU A 309 -4.70 -9.20 16.08
C LEU A 309 -4.08 -8.23 15.07
N GLY A 310 -4.86 -7.70 14.12
CA GLY A 310 -4.33 -6.88 13.01
C GLY A 310 -5.27 -5.82 12.42
N GLY A 311 -6.51 -5.70 12.88
CA GLY A 311 -7.54 -4.83 12.29
C GLY A 311 -7.55 -3.37 12.75
N SER A 312 -6.60 -2.97 13.60
CA SER A 312 -6.52 -1.60 14.14
C SER A 312 -5.08 -1.15 14.42
N SER A 313 -4.85 0.16 14.57
CA SER A 313 -3.53 0.72 14.90
C SER A 313 -3.06 0.40 16.34
N SER A 314 -3.96 -0.12 17.18
CA SER A 314 -3.62 -0.61 18.53
C SER A 314 -3.59 -2.14 18.61
N SER A 315 -3.74 -2.83 17.48
CA SER A 315 -3.68 -4.29 17.40
C SER A 315 -2.27 -4.83 17.65
N ARG A 316 -2.18 -6.09 18.06
CA ARG A 316 -0.91 -6.72 18.46
C ARG A 316 0.12 -6.71 17.34
N LEU A 317 -0.23 -7.12 16.13
CA LEU A 317 0.68 -7.14 14.99
C LEU A 317 1.16 -5.73 14.62
N PHE A 318 0.25 -4.75 14.60
CA PHE A 318 0.61 -3.37 14.32
C PHE A 318 1.59 -2.82 15.37
N VAL A 319 1.31 -3.02 16.65
CA VAL A 319 2.19 -2.54 17.74
C VAL A 319 3.54 -3.23 17.70
N GLU A 320 3.58 -4.55 17.52
CA GLU A 320 4.80 -5.33 17.71
C GLU A 320 5.71 -5.32 16.48
N VAL A 321 5.15 -5.35 15.27
CA VAL A 321 5.90 -5.34 14.02
C VAL A 321 6.23 -3.91 13.58
N ARG A 322 5.25 -3.00 13.59
CA ARG A 322 5.39 -1.63 13.07
C ARG A 322 5.83 -0.64 14.14
N GLU A 323 5.07 -0.46 15.23
CA GLU A 323 5.37 0.61 16.20
C GLU A 323 6.63 0.37 17.02
N LYS A 324 6.82 -0.84 17.57
CA LYS A 324 7.95 -1.15 18.46
C LYS A 324 9.24 -1.45 17.72
N ARG A 325 9.16 -2.07 16.54
CA ARG A 325 10.33 -2.61 15.84
C ARG A 325 10.58 -2.00 14.46
N GLY A 326 9.63 -1.25 13.90
CA GLY A 326 9.80 -0.60 12.60
C GLY A 326 10.09 -1.57 11.44
N LEU A 327 9.66 -2.84 11.55
CA LEU A 327 10.01 -3.89 10.59
C LEU A 327 9.21 -3.78 9.29
N ALA A 328 7.99 -3.26 9.36
CA ALA A 328 7.09 -3.14 8.22
C ALA A 328 6.33 -1.82 8.29
N TYR A 329 6.01 -1.25 7.12
CA TYR A 329 5.12 -0.09 7.04
C TYR A 329 3.65 -0.51 7.15
N SER A 330 3.32 -1.64 6.50
CA SER A 330 1.98 -2.21 6.46
C SER A 330 2.01 -3.62 7.05
N VAL A 331 1.16 -3.86 8.05
CA VAL A 331 0.89 -5.17 8.63
C VAL A 331 -0.57 -5.18 9.08
N SER A 332 -1.32 -6.19 8.70
CA SER A 332 -2.74 -6.29 9.03
C SER A 332 -3.26 -7.72 8.90
N THR A 333 -4.42 -7.97 9.48
CA THR A 333 -5.25 -9.16 9.20
C THR A 333 -6.37 -8.79 8.25
N PHE A 334 -6.92 -9.81 7.58
CA PHE A 334 -8.10 -9.67 6.75
C PHE A 334 -8.92 -10.97 6.78
N SER A 335 -10.20 -10.83 6.50
CA SER A 335 -11.09 -11.97 6.32
C SER A 335 -12.11 -11.70 5.24
N SER A 336 -12.57 -12.77 4.60
CA SER A 336 -13.67 -12.78 3.64
C SER A 336 -14.55 -13.98 3.90
N ALA A 337 -15.86 -13.81 3.84
CA ALA A 337 -16.82 -14.88 4.08
C ALA A 337 -17.72 -15.07 2.85
N TYR A 338 -17.76 -16.32 2.38
CA TYR A 338 -18.48 -16.78 1.19
C TYR A 338 -19.59 -17.74 1.59
N ALA A 339 -20.42 -18.19 0.65
CA ALA A 339 -21.57 -19.03 0.96
C ALA A 339 -21.19 -20.33 1.70
N HIS A 340 -20.14 -21.01 1.24
CA HIS A 340 -19.75 -22.34 1.75
C HIS A 340 -18.35 -22.40 2.37
N ALA A 341 -17.66 -21.27 2.46
CA ALA A 341 -16.28 -21.16 2.94
C ALA A 341 -15.93 -19.72 3.31
N GLY A 342 -14.71 -19.50 3.78
CA GLY A 342 -14.14 -18.16 3.88
C GLY A 342 -12.66 -18.17 3.58
N GLN A 343 -12.04 -17.00 3.68
CA GLN A 343 -10.60 -16.82 3.72
C GLN A 343 -10.26 -16.00 4.95
N PHE A 344 -9.22 -16.41 5.68
CA PHE A 344 -8.61 -15.61 6.72
C PHE A 344 -7.12 -15.51 6.42
N GLY A 345 -6.54 -14.34 6.63
CA GLY A 345 -5.11 -14.18 6.47
C GLY A 345 -4.56 -12.94 7.13
N LEU A 346 -3.25 -12.81 7.00
CA LEU A 346 -2.49 -11.63 7.36
C LEU A 346 -1.60 -11.21 6.21
N TYR A 347 -1.34 -9.92 6.12
CA TYR A 347 -0.48 -9.29 5.15
C TYR A 347 0.65 -8.55 5.86
N VAL A 348 1.85 -8.59 5.29
CA VAL A 348 2.98 -7.74 5.68
C VAL A 348 3.77 -7.29 4.45
N GLY A 349 4.02 -5.98 4.37
CA GLY A 349 4.94 -5.37 3.40
C GLY A 349 6.22 -4.92 4.11
N THR A 350 7.36 -5.52 3.77
CA THR A 350 8.63 -5.31 4.48
C THR A 350 9.84 -5.28 3.54
N ARG A 351 10.96 -4.73 4.00
CA ARG A 351 12.23 -4.73 3.25
C ARG A 351 12.87 -6.12 3.27
N PRO A 352 13.67 -6.49 2.25
CA PRO A 352 14.31 -7.80 2.17
C PRO A 352 15.06 -8.21 3.45
N ASP A 353 15.83 -7.30 4.03
CA ASP A 353 16.64 -7.50 5.24
C ASP A 353 15.83 -7.67 6.54
N ASN A 354 14.53 -7.37 6.49
CA ASN A 354 13.59 -7.47 7.60
C ASN A 354 12.64 -8.68 7.49
N VAL A 355 12.58 -9.37 6.35
CA VAL A 355 11.63 -10.47 6.11
C VAL A 355 11.68 -11.52 7.22
N GLU A 356 12.87 -12.05 7.53
CA GLU A 356 13.02 -13.10 8.55
C GLU A 356 12.59 -12.60 9.95
N LYS A 357 13.00 -11.39 10.30
CA LYS A 357 12.66 -10.78 11.60
C LYS A 357 11.16 -10.53 11.72
N ALA A 358 10.53 -10.01 10.66
CA ALA A 358 9.11 -9.73 10.60
C ALA A 358 8.29 -11.02 10.72
N LEU A 359 8.61 -12.04 9.93
CA LEU A 359 7.93 -13.34 9.99
C LEU A 359 8.10 -14.03 11.34
N LYS A 360 9.27 -13.91 11.97
CA LYS A 360 9.49 -14.41 13.32
C LYS A 360 8.57 -13.74 14.34
N VAL A 361 8.52 -12.40 14.35
CA VAL A 361 7.65 -11.64 15.25
C VAL A 361 6.18 -11.96 15.01
N ILE A 362 5.77 -12.07 13.74
CA ILE A 362 4.41 -12.49 13.36
C ILE A 362 4.12 -13.87 13.94
N GLY A 363 5.01 -14.86 13.72
CA GLY A 363 4.86 -16.20 14.27
C GLY A 363 4.76 -16.25 15.80
N ASP A 364 5.53 -15.42 16.50
CA ASP A 364 5.48 -15.29 17.96
C ASP A 364 4.15 -14.67 18.43
N GLU A 365 3.59 -13.70 17.70
CA GLU A 365 2.27 -13.13 17.99
C GLU A 365 1.12 -14.10 17.67
N LEU A 366 1.21 -14.88 16.58
CA LEU A 366 0.23 -15.92 16.26
C LEU A 366 0.19 -17.01 17.33
N SER A 367 1.37 -17.48 17.77
CA SER A 367 1.48 -18.47 18.84
C SER A 367 0.87 -17.95 20.15
N ARG A 368 1.15 -16.68 20.48
CA ARG A 368 0.54 -16.02 21.64
C ARG A 368 -0.97 -15.84 21.50
N ALA A 369 -1.48 -15.52 20.31
CA ALA A 369 -2.92 -15.41 20.09
C ALA A 369 -3.64 -16.76 20.22
N ILE A 370 -2.96 -17.88 19.96
CA ILE A 370 -3.50 -19.23 20.21
C ILE A 370 -3.51 -19.56 21.71
N GLU A 371 -2.40 -19.28 22.41
CA GLU A 371 -2.25 -19.60 23.83
C GLU A 371 -3.01 -18.65 24.77
N ASP A 372 -3.06 -17.37 24.43
CA ASP A 372 -3.71 -16.29 25.19
C ASP A 372 -4.31 -15.26 24.21
N PRO A 373 -5.52 -15.53 23.67
CA PRO A 373 -6.09 -14.74 22.59
C PRO A 373 -6.38 -13.29 22.99
N ALA A 374 -6.75 -13.05 24.26
CA ALA A 374 -7.07 -11.73 24.75
C ALA A 374 -7.06 -11.67 26.28
N THR A 375 -6.50 -10.59 26.82
CA THR A 375 -6.84 -10.16 28.18
C THR A 375 -8.27 -9.60 28.23
N ASP A 376 -8.92 -9.58 29.40
CA ASP A 376 -10.26 -8.99 29.58
C ASP A 376 -10.32 -7.54 29.05
N ALA A 377 -9.25 -6.77 29.28
CA ALA A 377 -9.17 -5.40 28.84
C ALA A 377 -9.04 -5.28 27.31
N GLU A 378 -8.30 -6.18 26.65
CA GLU A 378 -8.24 -6.25 25.19
C GLU A 378 -9.58 -6.65 24.60
N LEU A 379 -10.22 -7.68 25.15
CA LEU A 379 -11.53 -8.15 24.71
C LEU A 379 -12.57 -7.03 24.78
N GLN A 380 -12.66 -6.33 25.93
CA GLN A 380 -13.62 -5.24 26.07
C GLN A 380 -13.33 -4.09 25.09
N ARG A 381 -12.07 -3.69 24.92
CA ARG A 381 -11.72 -2.64 23.95
C ARG A 381 -12.06 -3.04 22.53
N ALA A 382 -11.82 -4.29 22.14
CA ALA A 382 -12.14 -4.79 20.81
C ALA A 382 -13.66 -4.83 20.58
N LYS A 383 -14.45 -5.29 21.56
CA LYS A 383 -15.92 -5.24 21.51
C LYS A 383 -16.41 -3.81 21.30
N GLU A 384 -15.95 -2.86 22.11
CA GLU A 384 -16.34 -1.44 21.97
C GLU A 384 -15.92 -0.85 20.62
N ASN A 385 -14.73 -1.22 20.12
CA ASN A 385 -14.28 -0.79 18.80
C ASN A 385 -15.22 -1.30 17.68
N VAL A 386 -15.53 -2.60 17.67
CA VAL A 386 -16.40 -3.20 16.66
C VAL A 386 -17.81 -2.61 16.75
N LYS A 387 -18.39 -2.50 17.95
CA LYS A 387 -19.71 -1.88 18.18
C LYS A 387 -19.75 -0.44 17.70
N GLY A 388 -18.75 0.36 18.07
CA GLY A 388 -18.64 1.76 17.66
C GLY A 388 -18.53 1.91 16.14
N ARG A 389 -17.71 1.09 15.47
CA ARG A 389 -17.57 1.12 14.01
C ARG A 389 -18.87 0.77 13.30
N ILE A 390 -19.60 -0.24 13.77
CA ILE A 390 -20.90 -0.61 13.19
C ILE A 390 -21.91 0.52 13.42
N GLY A 391 -22.06 1.00 14.65
CA GLY A 391 -23.02 2.05 14.98
C GLY A 391 -22.81 3.32 14.16
N LEU A 392 -21.56 3.80 14.08
CA LEU A 392 -21.20 4.98 13.28
C LEU A 392 -21.40 4.75 11.78
N SER A 393 -21.09 3.55 11.26
CA SER A 393 -21.27 3.25 9.83
C SER A 393 -22.74 3.35 9.40
N LEU A 394 -23.67 3.01 10.31
CA LEU A 394 -25.10 3.09 10.05
C LEU A 394 -25.60 4.54 9.95
N GLU A 395 -24.80 5.58 10.19
CA GLU A 395 -25.23 6.95 9.87
C GLU A 395 -25.31 7.22 8.35
N SER A 396 -24.65 6.37 7.54
CA SER A 396 -24.65 6.47 6.08
C SER A 396 -25.82 5.71 5.44
N THR A 397 -26.59 6.39 4.58
CA THR A 397 -27.65 5.78 3.75
C THR A 397 -27.09 4.69 2.83
N THR A 398 -25.92 4.94 2.22
CA THR A 398 -25.22 3.95 1.39
C THR A 398 -24.81 2.72 2.18
N ALA A 399 -24.26 2.89 3.40
CA ALA A 399 -23.87 1.75 4.23
C ALA A 399 -25.07 0.88 4.64
N ARG A 400 -26.21 1.51 4.96
CA ARG A 400 -27.47 0.81 5.23
C ARG A 400 -27.97 0.05 4.01
N MET A 401 -28.03 0.68 2.84
CA MET A 401 -28.43 0.04 1.59
C MET A 401 -27.52 -1.16 1.25
N ASN A 402 -26.20 -1.00 1.37
CA ASN A 402 -25.25 -2.09 1.12
C ASN A 402 -25.47 -3.27 2.07
N ARG A 403 -25.71 -2.99 3.36
CA ARG A 403 -26.03 -4.03 4.35
C ARG A 403 -27.30 -4.79 3.97
N LEU A 404 -28.37 -4.08 3.59
CA LEU A 404 -29.65 -4.70 3.22
C LEU A 404 -29.49 -5.57 1.96
N GLY A 405 -28.91 -5.01 0.91
CA GLY A 405 -28.77 -5.70 -0.38
C GLY A 405 -27.89 -6.94 -0.30
N SER A 406 -26.70 -6.81 0.31
CA SER A 406 -25.79 -7.96 0.49
C SER A 406 -26.38 -9.04 1.39
N ALA A 407 -27.06 -8.67 2.49
CA ALA A 407 -27.66 -9.65 3.40
C ALA A 407 -28.82 -10.39 2.74
N VAL A 408 -29.74 -9.68 2.08
CA VAL A 408 -30.87 -10.33 1.38
C VAL A 408 -30.38 -11.19 0.23
N LEU A 409 -29.39 -10.71 -0.56
CA LEU A 409 -28.85 -11.51 -1.66
C LEU A 409 -28.24 -12.82 -1.17
N ALA A 410 -27.56 -12.78 -0.03
CA ALA A 410 -26.92 -13.92 0.60
C ALA A 410 -27.84 -14.72 1.56
N ASP A 411 -29.14 -14.44 1.58
CA ASP A 411 -30.13 -15.07 2.48
C ASP A 411 -29.76 -15.00 3.97
N MET A 412 -29.07 -13.93 4.38
CA MET A 412 -28.67 -13.66 5.75
C MET A 412 -29.77 -12.91 6.52
N PRO A 413 -29.91 -13.16 7.83
CA PRO A 413 -30.87 -12.44 8.65
C PRO A 413 -30.56 -10.94 8.74
N LEU A 414 -31.58 -10.10 8.61
CA LEU A 414 -31.51 -8.65 8.77
C LEU A 414 -31.62 -8.26 10.24
N LEU A 415 -30.53 -8.44 10.98
CA LEU A 415 -30.46 -8.13 12.40
C LEU A 415 -30.51 -6.62 12.67
N SER A 416 -31.15 -6.23 13.76
CA SER A 416 -31.05 -4.89 14.33
C SER A 416 -29.64 -4.62 14.90
N LEU A 417 -29.32 -3.36 15.15
CA LEU A 417 -28.05 -3.00 15.77
C LEU A 417 -27.93 -3.58 17.18
N ASP A 418 -29.01 -3.55 17.97
CA ASP A 418 -29.00 -4.10 19.33
C ASP A 418 -28.77 -5.62 19.31
N GLU A 419 -29.41 -6.34 18.40
CA GLU A 419 -29.16 -7.78 18.19
C GLU A 419 -27.72 -8.11 17.74
N ILE A 420 -27.08 -7.20 16.99
CA ILE A 420 -25.67 -7.34 16.61
C ILE A 420 -24.78 -7.05 17.83
N ILE A 421 -25.09 -6.01 18.60
CA ILE A 421 -24.39 -5.64 19.83
C ILE A 421 -24.47 -6.77 20.85
N GLU A 422 -25.64 -7.36 21.07
CA GLU A 422 -25.84 -8.50 21.97
C GLU A 422 -24.97 -9.69 21.58
N ARG A 423 -24.91 -10.03 20.28
CA ARG A 423 -24.05 -11.11 19.78
C ARG A 423 -22.57 -10.81 19.93
N LEU A 424 -22.15 -9.55 19.79
CA LEU A 424 -20.76 -9.13 20.04
C LEU A 424 -20.42 -9.17 21.53
N ASP A 425 -21.34 -8.72 22.39
CA ASP A 425 -21.15 -8.70 23.85
C ASP A 425 -21.13 -10.12 24.43
N ALA A 426 -21.83 -11.07 23.81
CA ALA A 426 -21.82 -12.48 24.20
C ALA A 426 -20.49 -13.20 23.94
N VAL A 427 -19.60 -12.68 23.08
CA VAL A 427 -18.33 -13.34 22.73
C VAL A 427 -17.41 -13.46 23.94
N THR A 428 -16.91 -14.66 24.20
CA THR A 428 -16.00 -14.98 25.31
C THR A 428 -14.55 -15.14 24.84
N VAL A 429 -13.61 -15.18 25.79
CA VAL A 429 -12.19 -15.47 25.50
C VAL A 429 -12.03 -16.89 24.96
N GLU A 430 -12.85 -17.84 25.42
CA GLU A 430 -12.89 -19.22 24.97
C GLU A 430 -13.32 -19.33 23.50
N ASP A 431 -14.29 -18.53 23.05
CA ASP A 431 -14.69 -18.45 21.64
C ASP A 431 -13.53 -17.97 20.77
N LEU A 432 -12.80 -16.94 21.23
CA LEU A 432 -11.61 -16.45 20.55
C LEU A 432 -10.51 -17.50 20.51
N ARG A 433 -10.30 -18.25 21.61
CA ARG A 433 -9.29 -19.31 21.71
C ARG A 433 -9.57 -20.43 20.72
N ALA A 434 -10.83 -20.88 20.65
CA ALA A 434 -11.24 -21.91 19.71
C ALA A 434 -11.00 -21.47 18.27
N LEU A 435 -11.40 -20.24 17.92
CA LEU A 435 -11.25 -19.72 16.57
C LEU A 435 -9.79 -19.42 16.21
N ALA A 436 -9.00 -18.89 17.14
CA ALA A 436 -7.56 -18.65 16.95
C ALA A 436 -6.80 -19.96 16.75
N GLY A 437 -7.09 -20.99 17.55
CA GLY A 437 -6.53 -22.33 17.37
C GLY A 437 -6.89 -22.96 16.02
N GLU A 438 -8.02 -22.57 15.43
CA GLU A 438 -8.43 -23.03 14.11
C GLU A 438 -7.72 -22.26 12.98
N LEU A 439 -7.78 -20.93 13.02
CA LEU A 439 -7.38 -20.06 11.91
C LEU A 439 -5.89 -19.72 11.90
N LEU A 440 -5.22 -19.77 13.05
CA LEU A 440 -3.82 -19.36 13.20
C LEU A 440 -2.86 -20.55 13.30
N ASP A 441 -3.37 -21.78 13.24
CA ASP A 441 -2.55 -23.00 13.28
C ASP A 441 -1.52 -23.00 12.15
N PRO A 442 -0.21 -22.98 12.45
CA PRO A 442 0.83 -23.03 11.44
C PRO A 442 0.81 -24.28 10.54
N ALA A 443 0.08 -25.34 10.91
CA ALA A 443 -0.13 -26.53 10.08
C ALA A 443 -1.26 -26.36 9.05
N ARG A 444 -2.02 -25.28 9.11
CA ARG A 444 -3.13 -24.96 8.18
C ARG A 444 -2.86 -23.75 7.29
N LEU A 445 -1.88 -22.93 7.66
CA LEU A 445 -1.52 -21.73 6.90
C LEU A 445 -0.82 -22.10 5.58
N SER A 446 -1.38 -21.61 4.49
CA SER A 446 -0.69 -21.40 3.21
C SER A 446 0.06 -20.07 3.24
N ALA A 447 1.07 -19.94 2.37
CA ALA A 447 1.89 -18.74 2.26
C ALA A 447 1.95 -18.26 0.81
N ALA A 448 1.91 -16.94 0.64
CA ALA A 448 2.12 -16.26 -0.62
C ALA A 448 3.18 -15.17 -0.44
N GLY A 449 4.00 -14.95 -1.48
CA GLY A 449 4.97 -13.88 -1.50
C GLY A 449 5.13 -13.27 -2.89
N VAL A 450 5.37 -11.95 -2.93
CA VAL A 450 5.79 -11.21 -4.11
C VAL A 450 7.05 -10.44 -3.76
N GLY A 451 8.11 -10.60 -4.54
CA GLY A 451 9.39 -9.93 -4.32
C GLY A 451 10.50 -10.41 -5.27
N GLY A 452 11.70 -9.85 -5.14
CA GLY A 452 12.80 -10.08 -6.09
C GLY A 452 13.18 -11.54 -6.29
N SER A 453 13.29 -12.32 -5.20
CA SER A 453 13.64 -13.74 -5.26
C SER A 453 13.00 -14.57 -4.15
N GLU A 454 12.62 -15.81 -4.45
CA GLU A 454 12.07 -16.71 -3.43
C GLU A 454 13.14 -17.10 -2.38
N GLY A 455 14.43 -17.07 -2.76
CA GLY A 455 15.55 -17.49 -1.93
C GLY A 455 15.76 -16.63 -0.67
N ASP A 456 15.25 -15.40 -0.68
CA ASP A 456 15.34 -14.45 0.43
C ASP A 456 14.20 -14.64 1.46
N VAL A 457 13.20 -15.47 1.14
CA VAL A 457 12.09 -15.81 2.04
C VAL A 457 12.45 -17.09 2.83
N PRO A 458 12.51 -17.05 4.17
CA PRO A 458 12.88 -18.22 4.97
C PRO A 458 11.94 -19.41 4.73
N ARG A 459 12.49 -20.56 4.33
CA ARG A 459 11.74 -21.83 4.27
C ARG A 459 11.82 -22.56 5.61
N ARG A 460 10.70 -23.12 6.09
CA ARG A 460 10.71 -24.12 7.19
C ARG A 460 11.62 -25.30 6.77
N PRO A 461 12.46 -25.85 7.67
CA PRO A 461 13.29 -27.00 7.32
C PRO A 461 12.41 -28.22 7.07
N ARG A 462 12.24 -28.60 5.79
CA ARG A 462 11.74 -29.93 5.42
C ARG A 462 12.84 -30.95 5.70
N ALA A 463 12.49 -32.06 6.34
CA ALA A 463 13.37 -33.22 6.46
C ALA A 463 13.86 -33.64 5.06
N ARG A 464 15.18 -33.60 4.85
CA ARG A 464 15.83 -33.94 3.58
C ARG A 464 15.57 -35.39 3.20
N LEU A 465 15.13 -35.61 1.96
CA LEU A 465 15.53 -36.76 1.17
C LEU A 465 16.63 -36.30 0.19
N PRO A 466 17.66 -37.11 -0.11
CA PRO A 466 18.80 -36.67 -0.90
C PRO A 466 18.52 -36.85 -2.40
N GLU A 467 18.91 -35.87 -3.21
CA GLU A 467 19.10 -36.02 -4.66
C GLU A 467 20.34 -35.21 -5.12
N PRO A 468 20.98 -35.56 -6.26
CA PRO A 468 22.40 -35.31 -6.52
C PRO A 468 22.69 -34.06 -7.37
N GLY A 469 23.86 -33.47 -7.10
CA GLY A 469 24.90 -33.13 -8.09
C GLY A 469 24.64 -32.09 -9.20
N GLY A 470 25.33 -30.95 -9.08
CA GLY A 470 25.79 -30.08 -10.18
C GLY A 470 24.93 -28.83 -10.39
N GLY A 471 25.45 -27.62 -10.57
CA GLY A 471 26.80 -27.11 -10.73
C GLY A 471 26.69 -25.70 -11.35
N GLY A 472 27.59 -24.79 -10.99
CA GLY A 472 27.78 -23.50 -11.68
C GLY A 472 27.70 -22.27 -10.77
N VAL A 473 28.83 -21.87 -10.19
CA VAL A 473 29.02 -20.52 -9.64
C VAL A 473 30.09 -19.84 -10.49
N THR A 474 29.74 -18.70 -11.08
CA THR A 474 30.66 -17.81 -11.80
C THR A 474 31.64 -17.18 -10.82
N ALA A 475 32.92 -17.12 -11.20
CA ALA A 475 33.99 -16.57 -10.37
C ALA A 475 33.73 -15.09 -10.01
N ALA A 476 33.66 -14.78 -8.71
CA ALA A 476 33.60 -13.41 -8.21
C ALA A 476 34.96 -12.73 -8.34
N ALA A 477 34.96 -11.45 -8.71
CA ALA A 477 36.16 -10.60 -8.68
C ALA A 477 36.66 -10.45 -7.24
N ASP A 478 37.97 -10.22 -7.07
CA ASP A 478 38.55 -9.94 -5.74
C ASP A 478 37.88 -8.68 -5.13
N PRO A 479 37.54 -8.69 -3.84
CA PRO A 479 36.85 -7.59 -3.19
C PRO A 479 37.76 -6.36 -3.03
N ILE A 480 37.19 -5.16 -3.15
CA ILE A 480 37.93 -3.89 -3.03
C ILE A 480 38.38 -3.69 -1.58
N ARG A 481 39.68 -3.50 -1.35
CA ARG A 481 40.25 -3.23 -0.02
C ARG A 481 40.14 -1.75 0.30
N VAL A 482 39.34 -1.40 1.30
CA VAL A 482 39.00 0.00 1.62
C VAL A 482 39.63 0.42 2.95
N GLY A 483 40.37 1.53 2.92
CA GLY A 483 40.82 2.27 4.10
C GLY A 483 39.88 3.42 4.43
N VAL A 484 39.69 3.75 5.72
CA VAL A 484 38.90 4.91 6.14
C VAL A 484 39.77 5.85 6.97
N ALA A 485 39.91 7.11 6.52
CA ALA A 485 40.60 8.18 7.24
C ALA A 485 39.57 9.07 7.96
N GLY A 486 39.79 9.32 9.25
CA GLY A 486 38.80 9.92 10.16
C GLY A 486 37.78 8.89 10.68
N ALA A 487 38.20 7.63 10.79
CA ALA A 487 37.35 6.48 11.08
C ALA A 487 36.60 6.56 12.43
N ALA A 488 37.13 7.26 13.44
CA ALA A 488 36.45 7.45 14.72
C ALA A 488 35.48 8.65 14.71
N GLY A 489 35.49 9.46 13.65
CA GLY A 489 34.57 10.56 13.45
C GLY A 489 33.14 10.10 13.16
N ARG A 490 32.16 10.98 13.39
CA ARG A 490 30.72 10.67 13.21
C ARG A 490 30.38 10.10 11.82
N MET A 491 30.95 10.68 10.76
CA MET A 491 30.77 10.18 9.39
C MET A 491 31.65 8.96 9.12
N GLY A 492 32.93 8.99 9.54
CA GLY A 492 33.87 7.89 9.35
C GLY A 492 33.40 6.56 9.95
N ALA A 493 32.82 6.58 11.15
CA ALA A 493 32.27 5.37 11.78
C ALA A 493 31.09 4.78 10.97
N THR A 494 30.28 5.63 10.32
CA THR A 494 29.19 5.18 9.45
C THR A 494 29.73 4.56 8.16
N VAL A 495 30.80 5.14 7.60
CA VAL A 495 31.50 4.59 6.43
C VAL A 495 32.13 3.24 6.74
N VAL A 496 32.78 3.10 7.90
CA VAL A 496 33.33 1.82 8.38
C VAL A 496 32.25 0.73 8.39
N ALA A 497 31.10 1.02 8.99
CA ALA A 497 29.98 0.08 9.02
C ALA A 497 29.43 -0.23 7.62
N ALA A 498 29.33 0.76 6.74
CA ALA A 498 28.85 0.58 5.37
C ALA A 498 29.80 -0.29 4.52
N VAL A 499 31.12 -0.08 4.65
CA VAL A 499 32.13 -0.91 3.99
C VAL A 499 32.09 -2.35 4.50
N GLN A 500 31.97 -2.55 5.82
CA GLN A 500 31.87 -3.89 6.42
C GLN A 500 30.59 -4.64 5.98
N GLY A 501 29.52 -3.92 5.67
CA GLY A 501 28.26 -4.49 5.18
C GLY A 501 28.22 -4.72 3.66
N ALA A 502 29.19 -4.24 2.90
CA ALA A 502 29.22 -4.39 1.45
C ALA A 502 29.86 -5.74 1.03
N PRO A 503 29.18 -6.58 0.23
CA PRO A 503 29.67 -7.92 -0.11
C PRO A 503 30.90 -7.92 -1.04
N ASP A 504 31.15 -6.82 -1.73
CA ASP A 504 32.22 -6.63 -2.70
C ASP A 504 33.40 -5.81 -2.15
N MET A 505 33.43 -5.54 -0.84
CA MET A 505 34.47 -4.73 -0.19
C MET A 505 34.99 -5.39 1.09
N VAL A 506 36.22 -5.05 1.46
CA VAL A 506 36.83 -5.44 2.73
C VAL A 506 37.41 -4.20 3.40
N LEU A 507 37.05 -3.95 4.66
CA LEU A 507 37.69 -2.91 5.46
C LEU A 507 39.11 -3.34 5.81
N ALA A 508 40.10 -2.73 5.15
CA ALA A 508 41.51 -3.09 5.28
C ALA A 508 42.31 -2.15 6.19
N GLY A 509 41.77 -0.97 6.53
CA GLY A 509 42.44 -0.06 7.46
C GLY A 509 41.53 1.04 8.02
N GLN A 510 41.81 1.49 9.23
CA GLN A 510 41.12 2.60 9.90
C GLN A 510 42.18 3.55 10.48
N ALA A 511 42.29 4.74 9.91
CA ALA A 511 43.20 5.78 10.36
C ALA A 511 42.44 6.88 11.09
N ASP A 512 42.81 7.15 12.34
CA ASP A 512 42.28 8.23 13.15
C ASP A 512 43.21 8.50 14.34
N PRO A 513 43.51 9.77 14.69
CA PRO A 513 44.27 10.09 15.90
C PRO A 513 43.69 9.48 17.18
N ALA A 514 42.36 9.34 17.28
CA ALA A 514 41.71 8.72 18.44
C ALA A 514 41.94 7.21 18.53
N LEU A 515 42.29 6.56 17.40
CA LEU A 515 42.67 5.15 17.33
C LEU A 515 44.19 4.96 17.48
N GLY A 516 44.98 6.04 17.45
CA GLY A 516 46.43 5.99 17.49
C GLY A 516 47.06 5.42 16.22
N VAL A 517 46.33 5.43 15.10
CA VAL A 517 46.75 4.89 13.80
C VAL A 517 46.88 6.04 12.80
N ALA A 518 48.08 6.22 12.22
CA ALA A 518 48.31 7.23 11.20
C ALA A 518 47.82 6.73 9.82
N LEU A 519 47.62 7.64 8.86
CA LEU A 519 47.17 7.25 7.52
C LEU A 519 48.23 6.38 6.82
N GLU A 520 49.50 6.73 7.00
CA GLU A 520 50.64 6.04 6.40
C GLU A 520 50.72 4.56 6.80
N ASP A 521 50.23 4.23 8.00
CA ASP A 521 50.23 2.86 8.54
C ASP A 521 49.26 1.92 7.80
N ILE A 522 48.27 2.47 7.08
CA ILE A 522 47.24 1.67 6.39
C ILE A 522 47.39 1.65 4.86
N LEU A 523 48.25 2.51 4.28
CA LEU A 523 48.35 2.67 2.81
C LEU A 523 48.92 1.45 2.08
N GLY A 524 49.69 0.60 2.73
CA GLY A 524 50.31 -0.57 2.08
C GLY A 524 49.34 -1.69 1.71
N ASP A 525 48.10 -1.63 2.19
CA ASP A 525 47.16 -2.74 2.22
C ASP A 525 45.74 -2.34 1.77
N VAL A 526 45.60 -1.20 1.08
CA VAL A 526 44.31 -0.64 0.62
C VAL A 526 44.35 -0.29 -0.87
N ASP A 527 43.24 -0.50 -1.57
CA ASP A 527 43.05 -0.07 -2.96
C ASP A 527 42.46 1.34 -3.03
N VAL A 528 41.56 1.66 -2.09
CA VAL A 528 40.86 2.95 -2.01
C VAL A 528 40.83 3.45 -0.57
N VAL A 529 41.11 4.74 -0.35
CA VAL A 529 40.87 5.42 0.93
C VAL A 529 39.65 6.32 0.83
N VAL A 530 38.76 6.24 1.82
CA VAL A 530 37.67 7.21 2.01
C VAL A 530 38.05 8.18 3.13
N ASP A 531 38.15 9.47 2.81
CA ASP A 531 38.57 10.51 3.74
C ASP A 531 37.39 11.38 4.20
N PHE A 532 37.15 11.36 5.52
CA PHE A 532 36.22 12.24 6.24
C PHE A 532 36.93 12.99 7.38
N THR A 533 38.23 13.30 7.19
CA THR A 533 39.03 14.07 8.15
C THR A 533 38.68 15.56 8.09
N GLN A 534 39.34 16.41 8.90
CA GLN A 534 39.05 17.84 8.88
C GLN A 534 39.60 18.52 7.60
N PRO A 535 39.02 19.65 7.14
CA PRO A 535 39.40 20.26 5.86
C PRO A 535 40.90 20.57 5.71
N HIS A 536 41.57 20.94 6.81
CA HIS A 536 43.01 21.24 6.81
C HIS A 536 43.91 20.00 6.70
N THR A 537 43.36 18.79 6.90
CA THR A 537 44.08 17.51 6.82
C THR A 537 43.78 16.77 5.51
N ALA A 538 42.56 16.91 4.98
CA ALA A 538 42.08 16.20 3.80
C ALA A 538 43.00 16.34 2.57
N THR A 539 43.53 17.53 2.29
CA THR A 539 44.47 17.75 1.17
C THR A 539 45.78 16.98 1.35
N ALA A 540 46.32 16.95 2.56
CA ALA A 540 47.58 16.24 2.85
C ALA A 540 47.37 14.73 2.73
N ASN A 541 46.26 14.21 3.25
CA ASN A 541 45.89 12.80 3.15
C ASN A 541 45.70 12.37 1.69
N ALA A 542 45.01 13.18 0.90
CA ALA A 542 44.83 12.94 -0.52
C ALA A 542 46.16 12.85 -1.27
N LEU A 543 47.08 13.80 -1.04
CA LEU A 543 48.41 13.75 -1.64
C LEU A 543 49.24 12.55 -1.15
N ALA A 544 49.04 12.08 0.08
CA ALA A 544 49.72 10.89 0.60
C ALA A 544 49.22 9.61 -0.09
N CYS A 545 47.90 9.45 -0.24
CA CYS A 545 47.29 8.33 -0.94
C CYS A 545 47.76 8.27 -2.40
N LEU A 546 47.73 9.41 -3.10
CA LEU A 546 48.10 9.48 -4.51
C LEU A 546 49.59 9.12 -4.73
N ARG A 547 50.49 9.57 -3.85
CA ARG A 547 51.91 9.18 -3.90
C ARG A 547 52.15 7.69 -3.59
N ALA A 548 51.27 7.07 -2.81
CA ALA A 548 51.34 5.66 -2.45
C ALA A 548 50.69 4.74 -3.52
N GLY A 549 50.12 5.30 -4.59
CA GLY A 549 49.42 4.51 -5.61
C GLY A 549 47.99 4.12 -5.23
N VAL A 550 47.41 4.76 -4.21
CA VAL A 550 46.10 4.43 -3.65
C VAL A 550 45.04 5.44 -4.11
N HIS A 551 43.89 4.95 -4.60
CA HIS A 551 42.77 5.81 -4.97
C HIS A 551 42.18 6.52 -3.75
N ILE A 552 41.63 7.72 -3.92
CA ILE A 552 40.99 8.43 -2.80
C ILE A 552 39.62 8.99 -3.15
N VAL A 553 38.68 8.80 -2.22
CA VAL A 553 37.34 9.40 -2.21
C VAL A 553 37.25 10.36 -1.03
N ILE A 554 36.97 11.63 -1.28
CA ILE A 554 37.03 12.69 -0.25
C ILE A 554 35.63 13.25 0.00
N GLY A 555 35.17 13.22 1.25
CA GLY A 555 33.85 13.70 1.67
C GLY A 555 33.80 15.01 2.43
N THR A 556 34.96 15.53 2.83
CA THR A 556 35.04 16.76 3.62
C THR A 556 35.08 17.99 2.72
N SER A 557 34.12 18.90 2.85
CA SER A 557 34.11 20.16 2.10
C SER A 557 34.90 21.29 2.77
N GLY A 558 35.19 22.37 2.03
CA GLY A 558 35.80 23.59 2.59
C GLY A 558 37.34 23.65 2.55
N PHE A 559 37.98 22.99 1.59
CA PHE A 559 39.44 23.04 1.38
C PHE A 559 39.78 23.39 -0.08
N ASP A 560 41.02 23.82 -0.32
CA ASP A 560 41.51 24.18 -1.66
C ASP A 560 41.87 22.91 -2.47
N LEU A 561 41.25 22.74 -3.62
CA LEU A 561 41.47 21.63 -4.55
C LEU A 561 42.67 21.85 -5.48
N GLN A 562 43.17 23.09 -5.59
CA GLN A 562 44.25 23.43 -6.52
C GLN A 562 45.51 22.54 -6.36
N PRO A 563 45.96 22.18 -5.14
CA PRO A 563 47.08 21.25 -4.98
C PRO A 563 46.86 19.86 -5.57
N LEU A 564 45.61 19.35 -5.58
CA LEU A 564 45.26 18.06 -6.19
C LEU A 564 45.20 18.17 -7.71
N VAL A 565 44.69 19.29 -8.24
CA VAL A 565 44.68 19.58 -9.67
C VAL A 565 46.11 19.68 -10.21
N ASP A 566 46.99 20.38 -9.51
CA ASP A 566 48.40 20.54 -9.89
C ASP A 566 49.14 19.19 -9.87
N HIS A 567 48.89 18.36 -8.85
CA HIS A 567 49.44 17.01 -8.77
C HIS A 567 48.94 16.10 -9.91
N GLY A 568 47.63 16.10 -10.19
CA GLY A 568 47.06 15.33 -11.31
C GLY A 568 47.63 15.74 -12.67
N ARG A 569 47.86 17.04 -12.90
CA ARG A 569 48.51 17.54 -14.12
C ARG A 569 49.97 17.09 -14.25
N GLN A 570 50.70 17.04 -13.14
CA GLN A 570 52.11 16.63 -13.12
C GLN A 570 52.27 15.13 -13.40
N GLU A 571 51.39 14.30 -12.86
CA GLU A 571 51.45 12.84 -12.95
C GLU A 571 50.84 12.25 -14.23
N ALA A 572 49.89 12.94 -14.87
CA ALA A 572 49.34 12.54 -16.17
C ALA A 572 50.40 12.41 -17.28
N ALA A 573 51.58 13.00 -17.08
CA ALA A 573 52.74 12.87 -17.97
C ALA A 573 53.51 11.53 -17.83
N ASN A 574 53.24 10.73 -16.79
CA ASN A 574 54.04 9.55 -16.43
C ASN A 574 53.35 8.18 -16.66
N GLY A 575 52.05 8.15 -17.01
CA GLY A 575 51.32 6.93 -17.37
C GLY A 575 50.70 6.17 -16.17
N VAL A 576 49.39 6.38 -15.98
CA VAL A 576 48.46 5.79 -14.99
C VAL A 576 48.85 5.97 -13.52
N THR A 577 48.15 6.89 -12.85
CA THR A 577 48.24 7.16 -11.42
C THR A 577 46.89 6.94 -10.73
N PRO A 578 46.87 6.78 -9.40
CA PRO A 578 45.62 6.68 -8.65
C PRO A 578 44.72 7.90 -8.88
N ASN A 579 43.42 7.64 -8.92
CA ASN A 579 42.37 8.66 -9.08
C ASN A 579 41.92 9.25 -7.74
N ALA A 580 41.63 10.54 -7.76
CA ALA A 580 40.97 11.26 -6.68
C ALA A 580 39.56 11.69 -7.09
N LEU A 581 38.57 11.35 -6.26
CA LEU A 581 37.18 11.77 -6.41
C LEU A 581 36.76 12.58 -5.19
N PHE A 582 36.45 13.85 -5.39
CA PHE A 582 35.95 14.73 -4.35
C PHE A 582 34.42 14.85 -4.46
N CYS A 583 33.69 14.40 -3.45
CA CYS A 583 32.23 14.45 -3.43
C CYS A 583 31.75 15.40 -2.32
N PRO A 584 31.31 16.63 -2.67
CA PRO A 584 30.78 17.57 -1.68
C PRO A 584 29.46 17.12 -1.05
N ASN A 585 28.77 16.15 -1.68
CA ASN A 585 27.59 15.49 -1.15
C ASN A 585 27.52 14.05 -1.70
N PHE A 586 27.31 13.06 -0.82
CA PHE A 586 27.17 11.65 -1.19
C PHE A 586 25.73 11.14 -1.23
N ALA A 587 24.74 11.95 -0.87
CA ALA A 587 23.35 11.54 -0.96
C ALA A 587 22.94 11.52 -2.44
N ILE A 588 22.75 10.33 -3.00
CA ILE A 588 22.37 10.14 -4.42
C ILE A 588 21.12 10.95 -4.76
N GLY A 589 20.10 10.91 -3.90
CA GLY A 589 18.87 11.68 -4.08
C GLY A 589 19.10 13.20 -4.12
N ALA A 590 20.06 13.72 -3.34
CA ALA A 590 20.42 15.15 -3.39
C ALA A 590 21.08 15.48 -4.74
N VAL A 591 21.97 14.62 -5.23
CA VAL A 591 22.68 14.81 -6.50
C VAL A 591 21.73 14.75 -7.69
N LEU A 592 20.81 13.78 -7.70
CA LEU A 592 19.76 13.69 -8.73
C LEU A 592 18.82 14.90 -8.68
N MET A 593 18.40 15.35 -7.49
CA MET A 593 17.60 16.57 -7.35
C MET A 593 18.34 17.79 -7.94
N MET A 594 19.65 17.93 -7.71
CA MET A 594 20.46 19.00 -8.30
C MET A 594 20.50 18.92 -9.83
N GLN A 595 20.69 17.73 -10.40
CA GLN A 595 20.68 17.52 -11.85
C GLN A 595 19.31 17.81 -12.47
N PHE A 596 18.23 17.33 -11.85
CA PHE A 596 16.87 17.60 -12.31
C PHE A 596 16.48 19.06 -12.17
N ALA A 597 16.93 19.75 -11.11
CA ALA A 597 16.73 21.19 -10.96
C ALA A 597 17.48 21.98 -12.05
N ALA A 598 18.73 21.59 -12.37
CA ALA A 598 19.48 22.20 -13.47
C ALA A 598 18.82 21.95 -14.84
N GLU A 599 18.24 20.77 -15.06
CA GLU A 599 17.49 20.47 -16.28
C GLU A 599 16.20 21.28 -16.36
N ALA A 600 15.38 21.26 -15.30
CA ALA A 600 14.13 22.01 -15.23
C ALA A 600 14.34 23.52 -15.40
N ALA A 601 15.45 24.07 -14.89
CA ALA A 601 15.81 25.47 -15.05
C ALA A 601 15.97 25.92 -16.52
N LYS A 602 16.29 25.01 -17.44
CA LYS A 602 16.36 25.30 -18.88
C LYS A 602 14.97 25.59 -19.48
N HIS A 603 13.92 25.09 -18.85
CA HIS A 603 12.54 25.17 -19.32
C HIS A 603 11.69 26.14 -18.50
N MET A 604 11.98 26.31 -17.21
CA MET A 604 11.20 27.12 -16.27
C MET A 604 12.02 28.28 -15.72
N VAL A 605 11.66 29.51 -16.15
CA VAL A 605 12.50 30.72 -15.99
C VAL A 605 12.59 31.22 -14.54
N LYS A 606 11.57 30.98 -13.69
CA LYS A 606 11.54 31.46 -12.31
C LYS A 606 11.61 30.29 -11.33
N ALA A 607 12.63 30.30 -10.49
CA ALA A 607 12.82 29.30 -9.45
C ALA A 607 13.32 29.93 -8.15
N GLU A 608 12.99 29.31 -7.02
CA GLU A 608 13.53 29.62 -5.70
C GLU A 608 13.96 28.34 -4.99
N ILE A 609 15.03 28.40 -4.20
CA ILE A 609 15.54 27.25 -3.43
C ILE A 609 15.21 27.48 -1.97
N VAL A 610 14.61 26.49 -1.31
CA VAL A 610 14.39 26.49 0.13
C VAL A 610 15.20 25.35 0.74
N GLU A 611 15.96 25.63 1.79
CA GLU A 611 16.71 24.61 2.52
C GLU A 611 16.50 24.72 4.04
N LEU A 612 16.31 23.56 4.66
CA LEU A 612 16.05 23.44 6.09
C LEU A 612 17.15 22.56 6.71
N HIS A 613 17.81 23.05 7.76
CA HIS A 613 18.84 22.32 8.49
C HIS A 613 18.71 22.53 10.01
N HIS A 614 19.37 21.67 10.80
CA HIS A 614 19.45 21.87 12.24
C HIS A 614 20.10 23.22 12.60
N ASP A 615 19.71 23.77 13.75
CA ASP A 615 20.20 25.03 14.33
C ASP A 615 21.73 25.12 14.49
N LYS A 616 22.42 23.98 14.66
CA LYS A 616 23.90 23.92 14.78
C LYS A 616 24.67 23.94 13.45
N LYS A 617 24.00 24.04 12.29
CA LYS A 617 24.66 24.02 10.97
C LYS A 617 25.30 25.41 10.74
N LEU A 618 26.62 25.43 10.56
CA LEU A 618 27.42 26.67 10.58
C LEU A 618 27.30 27.50 9.30
N ASP A 619 27.10 26.85 8.16
CA ASP A 619 26.96 27.44 6.83
C ASP A 619 25.48 27.76 6.52
N ALA A 620 25.24 28.95 5.98
CA ALA A 620 23.96 29.40 5.42
C ALA A 620 24.23 30.37 4.25
N PRO A 621 23.87 30.03 3.00
CA PRO A 621 23.25 28.78 2.56
C PRO A 621 24.16 27.56 2.75
N SER A 622 23.60 26.35 2.81
CA SER A 622 24.45 25.14 2.84
C SER A 622 25.20 24.97 1.53
N GLY A 623 26.32 24.25 1.58
CA GLY A 623 27.09 23.91 0.37
C GLY A 623 26.27 23.19 -0.71
N THR A 624 25.26 22.39 -0.33
CA THR A 624 24.38 21.71 -1.29
C THR A 624 23.45 22.70 -2.00
N ALA A 625 22.82 23.62 -1.25
CA ALA A 625 21.95 24.63 -1.82
C ALA A 625 22.73 25.60 -2.74
N ALA A 626 23.94 26.00 -2.31
CA ALA A 626 24.83 26.83 -3.12
C ALA A 626 25.24 26.12 -4.43
N ARG A 627 25.59 24.82 -4.37
CA ARG A 627 25.91 24.02 -5.55
C ARG A 627 24.71 23.90 -6.50
N THR A 628 23.52 23.68 -5.96
CA THR A 628 22.28 23.59 -6.75
C THR A 628 22.03 24.89 -7.52
N ALA A 629 22.11 26.03 -6.83
CA ALA A 629 21.94 27.33 -7.46
C ALA A 629 23.00 27.60 -8.54
N GLY A 630 24.24 27.18 -8.29
CA GLY A 630 25.34 27.24 -9.26
C GLY A 630 25.08 26.39 -10.50
N MET A 631 24.68 25.13 -10.35
CA MET A 631 24.37 24.24 -11.47
C MET A 631 23.19 24.77 -12.31
N MET A 632 22.18 25.36 -11.68
CA MET A 632 21.07 26.01 -12.39
C MET A 632 21.52 27.26 -13.16
N ALA A 633 22.41 28.07 -12.58
CA ALA A 633 22.99 29.22 -13.26
C ALA A 633 23.86 28.80 -14.47
N GLU A 634 24.70 27.78 -14.30
CA GLU A 634 25.54 27.22 -15.36
C GLU A 634 24.70 26.65 -16.50
N ALA A 635 23.63 25.90 -16.19
CA ALA A 635 22.74 25.30 -17.18
C ALA A 635 21.97 26.32 -18.01
N THR A 636 21.68 27.50 -17.45
CA THR A 636 20.91 28.57 -18.10
C THR A 636 21.78 29.68 -18.68
N GLY A 637 23.07 29.77 -18.30
CA GLY A 637 23.91 30.94 -18.53
C GLY A 637 23.42 32.20 -17.79
N GLY A 638 22.53 32.03 -16.80
CA GLY A 638 21.81 33.08 -16.10
C GLY A 638 22.32 33.35 -14.68
N GLN A 639 21.53 34.12 -13.92
CA GLN A 639 21.80 34.32 -12.49
C GLN A 639 21.29 33.13 -11.68
N ALA A 640 22.01 32.80 -10.61
CA ALA A 640 21.60 31.78 -9.66
C ALA A 640 20.28 32.18 -8.96
N PRO A 641 19.33 31.24 -8.79
CA PRO A 641 18.08 31.51 -8.07
C PRO A 641 18.36 31.85 -6.59
N PRO A 642 17.48 32.64 -5.94
CA PRO A 642 17.61 32.95 -4.52
C PRO A 642 17.49 31.69 -3.65
N ILE A 643 18.21 31.68 -2.53
CA ILE A 643 18.23 30.59 -1.55
C ILE A 643 17.67 31.09 -0.22
N HIS A 644 16.68 30.38 0.31
CA HIS A 644 16.06 30.63 1.61
C HIS A 644 16.51 29.59 2.62
N SER A 645 17.28 30.01 3.61
CA SER A 645 17.90 29.12 4.60
C SER A 645 17.20 29.19 5.95
N VAL A 646 16.59 28.07 6.36
CA VAL A 646 15.96 27.91 7.66
C VAL A 646 16.81 27.03 8.57
N ARG A 647 16.95 27.43 9.83
CA ARG A 647 17.73 26.73 10.86
C ARG A 647 16.88 26.54 12.12
N LEU A 648 16.40 25.32 12.36
CA LEU A 648 15.53 24.99 13.51
C LEU A 648 15.91 23.65 14.16
N PRO A 649 15.68 23.50 15.48
CA PRO A 649 15.81 22.20 16.15
C PRO A 649 14.89 21.14 15.53
N GLY A 650 15.38 19.89 15.41
CA GLY A 650 14.60 18.76 14.88
C GLY A 650 14.68 18.55 13.37
N LEU A 651 15.25 19.50 12.63
CA LEU A 651 15.54 19.33 11.20
C LEU A 651 16.87 18.59 10.99
N VAL A 652 16.96 17.70 10.00
CA VAL A 652 18.19 16.98 9.65
C VAL A 652 18.87 17.67 8.47
N ALA A 653 18.41 17.41 7.25
CA ALA A 653 18.74 18.18 6.05
C ALA A 653 17.62 18.00 5.03
N HIS A 654 17.14 19.11 4.49
CA HIS A 654 16.08 19.16 3.49
C HIS A 654 16.42 20.26 2.48
N GLN A 655 16.14 19.99 1.21
CA GLN A 655 16.20 21.01 0.19
C GLN A 655 15.10 20.77 -0.86
N GLU A 656 14.46 21.86 -1.26
CA GLU A 656 13.48 21.90 -2.34
C GLU A 656 13.77 23.05 -3.31
N VAL A 657 13.49 22.81 -4.58
CA VAL A 657 13.56 23.81 -5.65
C VAL A 657 12.15 23.95 -6.22
N LEU A 658 11.62 25.17 -6.13
CA LEU A 658 10.26 25.53 -6.52
C LEU A 658 10.33 26.31 -7.83
N PHE A 659 9.72 25.78 -8.88
CA PHE A 659 9.61 26.42 -10.19
C PHE A 659 8.18 26.91 -10.44
N GLY A 660 8.04 28.13 -10.98
CA GLY A 660 6.75 28.71 -11.32
C GLY A 660 6.58 28.94 -12.83
N GLY A 661 5.46 28.45 -13.38
CA GLY A 661 5.00 28.65 -14.76
C GLY A 661 3.59 29.24 -14.84
N VAL A 662 3.09 29.51 -16.05
CA VAL A 662 1.71 29.99 -16.25
C VAL A 662 0.76 28.80 -16.13
N GLY A 663 0.00 28.72 -15.03
CA GLY A 663 -0.95 27.64 -14.78
C GLY A 663 -0.33 26.36 -14.21
N GLU A 664 0.96 26.38 -13.87
CA GLU A 664 1.67 25.22 -13.35
C GLU A 664 2.75 25.59 -12.33
N THR A 665 3.11 24.62 -11.50
CA THR A 665 4.25 24.66 -10.59
C THR A 665 4.95 23.31 -10.62
N LEU A 666 6.28 23.31 -10.64
CA LEU A 666 7.09 22.10 -10.48
C LEU A 666 7.90 22.23 -9.20
N THR A 667 7.86 21.20 -8.35
CA THR A 667 8.67 21.13 -7.13
C THR A 667 9.57 19.92 -7.21
N ILE A 668 10.87 20.12 -7.02
CA ILE A 668 11.85 19.04 -6.93
C ILE A 668 12.45 19.08 -5.53
N ARG A 669 12.28 18.00 -4.77
CA ARG A 669 12.56 17.98 -3.34
C ARG A 669 13.35 16.74 -2.94
N HIS A 670 14.29 16.92 -2.02
CA HIS A 670 15.03 15.85 -1.38
C HIS A 670 15.05 16.03 0.14
N ASP A 671 14.70 14.96 0.86
CA ASP A 671 14.72 14.87 2.32
C ASP A 671 15.77 13.86 2.78
N SER A 672 16.78 14.32 3.53
CA SER A 672 17.69 13.42 4.25
C SER A 672 17.16 13.17 5.65
N LEU A 673 16.60 11.98 5.87
CA LEU A 673 16.01 11.60 7.16
C LEU A 673 17.06 11.12 8.16
N ASP A 674 18.19 10.58 7.69
CA ASP A 674 19.29 10.07 8.50
C ASP A 674 20.63 10.11 7.74
N ARG A 675 21.76 10.02 8.45
CA ARG A 675 23.11 10.00 7.84
C ARG A 675 23.42 8.73 7.04
N SER A 676 22.67 7.65 7.22
CA SER A 676 22.79 6.46 6.38
C SER A 676 22.48 6.76 4.90
N SER A 677 21.74 7.83 4.59
CA SER A 677 21.42 8.23 3.21
C SER A 677 22.64 8.57 2.33
N PHE A 678 23.78 8.91 2.94
CA PHE A 678 25.02 9.19 2.23
C PHE A 678 25.79 7.91 1.85
N MET A 679 25.54 6.78 2.52
CA MET A 679 26.38 5.59 2.39
C MET A 679 26.31 4.94 1.00
N PRO A 680 25.13 4.82 0.34
CA PRO A 680 25.08 4.30 -1.03
C PRO A 680 25.98 5.07 -2.00
N GLY A 681 26.03 6.40 -1.90
CA GLY A 681 26.91 7.21 -2.74
C GLY A 681 28.39 7.07 -2.39
N VAL A 682 28.75 6.89 -1.11
CA VAL A 682 30.14 6.58 -0.71
C VAL A 682 30.58 5.25 -1.33
N LEU A 683 29.76 4.19 -1.21
CA LEU A 683 30.08 2.88 -1.78
C LEU A 683 30.16 2.94 -3.30
N LEU A 684 29.26 3.68 -3.95
CA LEU A 684 29.31 3.93 -5.39
C LEU A 684 30.63 4.60 -5.80
N ALA A 685 31.02 5.66 -5.10
CA ALA A 685 32.27 6.38 -5.36
C ALA A 685 33.49 5.45 -5.23
N VAL A 686 33.53 4.59 -4.20
CA VAL A 686 34.59 3.59 -4.01
C VAL A 686 34.65 2.59 -5.18
N ARG A 687 33.50 2.10 -5.66
CA ARG A 687 33.45 1.18 -6.80
C ARG A 687 33.92 1.79 -8.12
N LYS A 688 33.71 3.11 -8.29
CA LYS A 688 33.90 3.79 -9.57
C LYS A 688 35.21 4.57 -9.67
N VAL A 689 35.82 4.95 -8.55
CA VAL A 689 37.03 5.79 -8.54
C VAL A 689 38.18 5.18 -9.34
N GLY A 690 38.34 3.85 -9.33
CA GLY A 690 39.38 3.16 -10.10
C GLY A 690 39.23 3.31 -11.63
N GLY A 691 38.01 3.53 -12.12
CA GLY A 691 37.70 3.63 -13.55
C GLY A 691 37.63 5.05 -14.09
N LEU A 692 37.95 6.08 -13.29
CA LEU A 692 37.91 7.47 -13.74
C LEU A 692 38.96 7.74 -14.82
N THR A 693 38.58 8.53 -15.82
CA THR A 693 39.43 8.91 -16.96
C THR A 693 40.17 10.23 -16.76
N SER A 694 39.87 10.94 -15.66
CA SER A 694 40.53 12.17 -15.22
C SER A 694 40.68 12.18 -13.70
N SER A 695 41.64 12.95 -13.18
CA SER A 695 41.89 13.08 -11.74
C SER A 695 42.47 14.47 -11.45
N PRO A 696 41.93 15.22 -10.45
CA PRO A 696 40.77 14.87 -9.64
C PRO A 696 39.44 15.07 -10.39
N VAL A 697 38.41 14.29 -10.04
CA VAL A 697 37.00 14.52 -10.42
C VAL A 697 36.27 15.15 -9.25
N VAL A 698 35.41 16.14 -9.53
CA VAL A 698 34.62 16.85 -8.52
C VAL A 698 33.15 16.59 -8.76
N GLY A 699 32.48 15.99 -7.77
CA GLY A 699 31.06 15.68 -7.81
C GLY A 699 30.77 14.20 -8.00
N LEU A 700 29.77 13.70 -7.27
CA LEU A 700 29.29 12.31 -7.41
C LEU A 700 28.54 12.10 -8.73
N GLU A 701 28.02 13.19 -9.33
CA GLU A 701 27.29 13.19 -10.61
C GLU A 701 28.06 12.58 -11.79
N HIS A 702 29.40 12.47 -11.69
CA HIS A 702 30.24 11.88 -12.73
C HIS A 702 30.39 10.35 -12.62
N VAL A 703 29.86 9.77 -11.55
CA VAL A 703 29.92 8.32 -11.28
C VAL A 703 28.56 7.69 -10.96
N LEU A 704 27.49 8.51 -10.96
CA LEU A 704 26.11 8.06 -11.14
C LEU A 704 25.93 7.56 -12.58
#